data_AF-A0A7L0P1C2-F1
#
_entry.id   AF-A0A7L0P1C2-F1
#
_cell.length_a   1.000
_cell.length_b   1.000
_cell.length_c   1.000
_cell.angle_alpha   90.00
_cell.angle_beta   90.00
_cell.angle_gamma   90.00
#
_symmetry.space_group_name_H-M   'P 1'
#
loop_
_entity.id
_entity.type
_entity.pdbx_description
1 polymer ?
#
loop_
_entity_poly.entity_id
_entity_poly.type
_entity_poly.pdbx_seq_one_letter_code
_entity_poly.pdbx_strand_id
1 'polypeptide(L)'
;ACTGIENIDEAITLLEQNNWDLVAAINGVIPQENGILQSEYGGETLHGPAYGPTSHTTAASSTPSSSSAFRHVVPSRQIVERQPRMLDFRVEYRDRNVDVVLEDSSTVGDIKHILENELQIPASKMLLKGWKTGDVDDSTVLKTLHLPKNNSLYVLTPDLPPPSSSHSGALQESLNQNFMLIVTHREVQREYNLNFSGSSTIQEVKRNVYDLTSIPVRHQLWEGWPPSATDDSMTLAVSGLTFPCHRLTVGRRSSPVQTREQSEEQCTDVHMVSDSDGDDFEDATEFGVDDGEMFGVASSALRKSPMMPENAENEGDALLQFTAEFSSRYGDCHPVYFIGSLEAAFQEAFYGKARDRKLLAIYLHHDESVLTNVFCSQMLCAESIVSYLSQNFITWAWDMTKEANRARFLTMCTRHFGSVVAQTIRTQKTDQFPLFLIIMGKRSSNEVLNVIQGNTTVDELMMRLMAAMEIFSAQQQEDIKDEDEREARENVKREQDEAYRISLEADRAKREAQEREMAEQFRLEQIRKEQEEEREAIRLSLEQSLPPEPKEESTESVSKLRIRTPSGEFFERRFLASSKLQVVFDFVASKGYPWEEYKLLGTFPRRDVTQLDPNKSLLEVKLYPQETLFLEAKE
;
A
#
# COMPACT_ATOMS: atom_id res chain seq x y z
N ALA A 1 32.50 -19.73 6.31
CA ALA A 1 33.47 -19.76 7.43
C ALA A 1 34.52 -18.68 7.16
N CYS A 2 34.47 -17.56 7.88
CA CYS A 2 35.41 -16.44 7.70
C CYS A 2 36.45 -16.36 8.84
N THR A 3 36.14 -16.94 9.99
CA THR A 3 37.00 -17.02 11.19
C THR A 3 37.68 -18.39 11.36
N GLY A 4 37.37 -19.38 10.51
CA GLY A 4 37.89 -20.76 10.62
C GLY A 4 37.34 -21.59 11.79
N ILE A 5 36.51 -21.04 12.67
CA ILE A 5 35.96 -21.74 13.82
C ILE A 5 34.82 -22.68 13.36
N GLU A 6 35.00 -23.99 13.59
CA GLU A 6 34.01 -25.03 13.30
C GLU A 6 33.23 -25.47 14.55
N ASN A 7 33.69 -25.10 15.75
CA ASN A 7 33.03 -25.44 17.01
C ASN A 7 32.08 -24.32 17.49
N ILE A 8 30.81 -24.67 17.71
CA ILE A 8 29.77 -23.73 18.17
C ILE A 8 30.05 -23.21 19.59
N ASP A 9 30.54 -24.05 20.50
CA ASP A 9 30.79 -23.66 21.90
C ASP A 9 31.92 -22.61 21.98
N GLU A 10 32.92 -22.73 21.11
CA GLU A 10 34.03 -21.78 20.96
C GLU A 10 33.57 -20.45 20.38
N ALA A 11 32.70 -20.49 19.36
CA ALA A 11 32.11 -19.30 18.76
C ALA A 11 31.20 -18.53 19.75
N ILE A 12 30.41 -19.23 20.57
CA ILE A 12 29.60 -18.61 21.64
C ILE A 12 30.52 -17.97 22.69
N THR A 13 31.55 -18.68 23.14
CA THR A 13 32.50 -18.18 24.14
C THR A 13 33.21 -16.89 23.66
N LEU A 14 33.57 -16.81 22.37
CA LEU A 14 34.15 -15.61 21.77
C LEU A 14 33.16 -14.44 21.64
N LEU A 15 31.88 -14.71 21.39
CA LEU A 15 30.84 -13.67 21.39
C LEU A 15 30.59 -13.14 22.80
N GLU A 16 30.48 -14.00 23.81
CA GLU A 16 30.30 -13.58 25.21
C GLU A 16 31.47 -12.70 25.70
N GLN A 17 32.72 -13.05 25.37
CA GLN A 17 33.90 -12.24 25.69
C GLN A 17 33.91 -10.86 25.02
N ASN A 18 33.18 -10.69 23.90
CA ASN A 18 33.06 -9.44 23.15
C ASN A 18 31.69 -8.76 23.34
N ASN A 19 30.94 -9.07 24.41
CA ASN A 19 29.60 -8.54 24.67
C ASN A 19 28.61 -8.70 23.50
N TRP A 20 28.75 -9.77 22.72
CA TRP A 20 27.99 -10.08 21.50
C TRP A 20 28.21 -9.10 20.34
N ASP A 21 29.24 -8.26 20.38
CA ASP A 21 29.72 -7.52 19.20
C ASP A 21 30.42 -8.49 18.22
N LEU A 22 29.70 -8.85 17.17
CA LEU A 22 30.16 -9.74 16.11
C LEU A 22 31.37 -9.17 15.35
N VAL A 23 31.49 -7.85 15.21
CA VAL A 23 32.59 -7.21 14.48
C VAL A 23 33.86 -7.23 15.34
N ALA A 24 33.75 -6.94 16.63
CA ALA A 24 34.85 -7.09 17.59
C ALA A 24 35.32 -8.57 17.67
N ALA A 25 34.39 -9.52 17.80
CA ALA A 25 34.69 -10.95 17.88
C ALA A 25 35.41 -11.47 16.62
N ILE A 26 34.98 -11.06 15.42
CA ILE A 26 35.64 -11.46 14.15
C ILE A 26 37.04 -10.82 14.05
N ASN A 27 37.18 -9.53 14.37
CA ASN A 27 38.45 -8.81 14.29
C ASN A 27 39.49 -9.30 15.32
N GLY A 28 39.06 -9.91 16.42
CA GLY A 28 39.95 -10.57 17.39
C GLY A 28 40.49 -11.93 16.94
N VAL A 29 39.90 -12.56 15.91
CA VAL A 29 40.24 -13.92 15.46
C VAL A 29 41.01 -13.93 14.14
N ILE A 30 40.77 -12.97 13.24
CA ILE A 30 41.44 -12.91 11.92
C ILE A 30 42.83 -12.26 12.03
N PRO A 31 43.93 -12.95 11.65
CA PRO A 31 45.27 -12.35 11.63
C PRO A 31 45.39 -11.21 10.60
N GLN A 32 45.94 -10.06 11.02
CA GLN A 32 46.13 -8.90 10.15
C GLN A 32 47.38 -8.99 9.27
N GLU A 33 47.44 -9.99 8.37
CA GLU A 33 48.44 -10.03 7.29
C GLU A 33 47.85 -9.60 5.95
N ASN A 34 47.80 -8.27 5.74
CA ASN A 34 48.29 -7.57 4.54
C ASN A 34 47.89 -6.09 4.63
N GLY A 35 48.80 -5.24 5.11
CA GLY A 35 48.60 -3.79 5.10
C GLY A 35 49.06 -3.15 3.79
N ILE A 36 48.35 -2.10 3.35
CA ILE A 36 48.89 -0.78 2.95
C ILE A 36 47.71 0.12 2.56
N LEU A 37 47.31 0.97 3.50
CA LEU A 37 47.02 2.41 3.36
C LEU A 37 46.28 2.88 4.63
N GLN A 38 47.02 3.56 5.51
CA GLN A 38 46.48 4.31 6.66
C GLN A 38 46.43 5.81 6.31
N SER A 39 46.01 6.63 7.28
CA SER A 39 46.00 8.10 7.29
C SER A 39 44.85 8.74 6.48
N GLU A 40 44.12 9.74 6.98
CA GLU A 40 44.13 10.43 8.28
C GLU A 40 42.69 10.71 8.74
N TYR A 41 42.45 10.67 10.06
CA TYR A 41 41.60 11.67 10.73
C TYR A 41 41.95 11.71 12.22
N GLY A 42 42.44 12.87 12.69
CA GLY A 42 42.70 13.10 14.11
C GLY A 42 41.38 13.32 14.87
N GLY A 43 41.29 12.75 16.08
CA GLY A 43 40.17 13.03 16.98
C GLY A 43 40.50 14.14 17.97
N GLU A 44 39.49 14.90 18.37
CA GLU A 44 39.50 15.64 19.64
C GLU A 44 38.29 15.23 20.48
N THR A 45 38.49 15.23 21.79
CA THR A 45 37.44 15.07 22.80
C THR A 45 37.34 16.36 23.60
N LEU A 46 36.20 16.60 24.28
CA LEU A 46 36.14 17.01 25.69
C LEU A 46 34.71 17.45 26.09
N HIS A 47 34.20 16.81 27.16
CA HIS A 47 33.38 17.39 28.25
C HIS A 47 32.06 18.15 27.96
N GLY A 48 30.99 17.72 28.62
CA GLY A 48 29.84 18.59 28.98
C GLY A 48 30.10 19.36 30.29
N PRO A 49 29.09 20.10 30.80
CA PRO A 49 28.50 19.68 32.08
C PRO A 49 26.98 19.80 32.13
N ALA A 50 26.37 19.29 33.22
CA ALA A 50 24.92 19.28 33.46
C ALA A 50 24.48 20.26 34.56
N TYR A 51 23.21 20.68 34.52
CA TYR A 51 22.38 21.05 35.68
C TYR A 51 20.88 20.93 35.32
N GLY A 52 20.01 20.64 36.29
CA GLY A 52 18.54 20.54 36.13
C GLY A 52 17.80 21.67 36.87
N PRO A 53 16.66 21.39 37.53
CA PRO A 53 15.39 20.96 36.92
C PRO A 53 14.20 21.87 37.32
N THR A 54 13.02 21.72 36.71
CA THR A 54 11.74 22.27 37.24
C THR A 54 10.51 21.55 36.67
N SER A 55 9.29 21.90 37.12
CA SER A 55 8.14 20.99 37.15
C SER A 55 6.76 21.66 36.93
N HIS A 56 5.70 20.84 36.94
CA HIS A 56 4.27 21.17 37.21
C HIS A 56 3.28 21.59 36.09
N THR A 57 2.52 20.59 35.62
CA THR A 57 1.03 20.47 35.67
C THR A 57 0.06 21.53 35.08
N THR A 58 -0.62 21.13 34.00
CA THR A 58 -2.10 21.11 33.76
C THR A 58 -3.02 22.36 33.88
N ALA A 59 -3.96 22.46 32.90
CA ALA A 59 -5.43 22.67 33.06
C ALA A 59 -6.12 23.88 32.36
N ALA A 60 -6.75 23.59 31.21
CA ALA A 60 -8.10 23.93 30.72
C ALA A 60 -8.89 25.21 31.14
N SER A 61 -9.51 25.87 30.14
CA SER A 61 -10.85 26.56 30.16
C SER A 61 -11.07 27.34 28.84
N SER A 62 -12.28 27.74 28.40
CA SER A 62 -13.67 27.24 28.57
C SER A 62 -14.61 27.93 27.53
N THR A 63 -15.86 27.48 27.39
CA THR A 63 -16.90 28.04 26.48
C THR A 63 -17.97 28.88 27.20
N PRO A 64 -18.80 29.66 26.46
CA PRO A 64 -20.15 30.09 26.86
C PRO A 64 -21.25 29.25 26.16
N SER A 65 -22.26 28.70 26.85
CA SER A 65 -23.58 29.31 27.25
C SER A 65 -24.54 29.54 26.06
N SER A 66 -25.84 29.21 26.04
CA SER A 66 -26.89 28.85 27.05
C SER A 66 -28.18 28.33 26.32
N SER A 67 -29.30 27.79 26.87
CA SER A 67 -29.67 27.08 28.14
C SER A 67 -31.15 26.58 28.10
N SER A 68 -31.57 25.77 29.10
CA SER A 68 -32.99 25.44 29.50
C SER A 68 -33.84 24.46 28.62
N ALA A 69 -34.86 23.73 29.12
CA ALA A 69 -35.08 23.09 30.45
C ALA A 69 -36.26 22.04 30.45
N PHE A 70 -36.21 21.08 31.39
CA PHE A 70 -37.28 20.17 31.90
C PHE A 70 -37.96 19.05 31.04
N ARG A 71 -37.58 17.80 31.38
CA ARG A 71 -38.39 16.56 31.59
C ARG A 71 -39.38 16.05 30.52
N HIS A 72 -39.18 14.80 30.08
CA HIS A 72 -39.89 13.62 30.63
C HIS A 72 -39.17 12.30 30.25
N VAL A 73 -39.46 11.19 30.97
CA VAL A 73 -38.84 9.86 30.72
C VAL A 73 -39.89 8.74 30.78
N VAL A 74 -39.99 7.95 29.71
CA VAL A 74 -40.45 6.53 29.66
C VAL A 74 -39.89 5.89 28.36
N PRO A 75 -39.77 4.55 28.25
CA PRO A 75 -38.63 3.95 27.51
C PRO A 75 -38.98 3.09 26.28
N SER A 76 -37.93 2.54 25.65
CA SER A 76 -37.88 1.62 24.50
C SER A 76 -37.83 2.35 23.13
N ARG A 77 -36.93 2.02 22.21
CA ARG A 77 -36.09 0.81 22.05
C ARG A 77 -34.62 1.17 21.79
N GLN A 78 -33.69 0.25 22.07
CA GLN A 78 -32.33 0.33 21.54
C GLN A 78 -32.37 0.14 20.02
N ILE A 79 -32.13 1.22 19.29
CA ILE A 79 -31.66 1.14 17.90
C ILE A 79 -30.16 0.87 18.00
N VAL A 80 -29.69 -0.20 17.36
CA VAL A 80 -28.25 -0.43 17.18
C VAL A 80 -27.77 0.59 16.15
N GLU A 81 -27.10 1.65 16.60
CA GLU A 81 -26.39 2.57 15.72
C GLU A 81 -25.29 1.79 15.00
N ARG A 82 -25.54 1.50 13.72
CA ARG A 82 -24.53 0.93 12.83
C ARG A 82 -23.47 2.00 12.60
N GLN A 83 -22.20 1.60 12.71
CA GLN A 83 -21.09 2.48 12.32
C GLN A 83 -21.30 3.02 10.89
N PRO A 84 -20.99 4.30 10.64
CA PRO A 84 -21.17 4.89 9.32
C PRO A 84 -20.30 4.16 8.28
N ARG A 85 -20.92 3.83 7.14
CA ARG A 85 -20.24 3.11 6.07
C ARG A 85 -19.60 4.12 5.12
N MET A 86 -18.28 4.28 5.20
CA MET A 86 -17.55 5.10 4.24
C MET A 86 -17.51 4.45 2.85
N LEU A 87 -17.62 5.29 1.82
CA LEU A 87 -17.53 4.98 0.40
C LEU A 87 -16.45 5.87 -0.23
N ASP A 88 -15.57 5.26 -1.01
CA ASP A 88 -14.49 5.93 -1.72
C ASP A 88 -14.87 6.07 -3.21
N PHE A 89 -14.80 7.28 -3.75
CA PHE A 89 -15.15 7.61 -5.13
C PHE A 89 -13.97 8.26 -5.85
N ARG A 90 -13.39 7.57 -6.83
CA ARG A 90 -12.50 8.21 -7.80
C ARG A 90 -13.32 8.91 -8.86
N VAL A 91 -13.17 10.22 -9.00
CA VAL A 91 -13.92 11.02 -9.96
C VAL A 91 -12.98 11.61 -11.01
N GLU A 92 -13.19 11.21 -12.26
CA GLU A 92 -12.41 11.63 -13.42
C GLU A 92 -13.06 12.85 -14.11
N TYR A 93 -12.27 13.89 -14.38
CA TYR A 93 -12.70 15.06 -15.15
C TYR A 93 -11.55 15.57 -16.02
N ARG A 94 -11.63 15.25 -17.33
CA ARG A 94 -10.50 15.44 -18.26
C ARG A 94 -9.26 14.75 -17.68
N ASP A 95 -8.10 15.36 -17.74
CA ASP A 95 -6.83 14.81 -17.25
C ASP A 95 -6.65 14.90 -15.71
N ARG A 96 -7.74 14.99 -14.94
CA ARG A 96 -7.70 15.11 -13.46
C ARG A 96 -8.56 14.05 -12.79
N ASN A 97 -7.98 13.40 -11.78
CA ASN A 97 -8.67 12.50 -10.86
C ASN A 97 -8.79 13.16 -9.49
N VAL A 98 -10.01 13.19 -8.93
CA VAL A 98 -10.30 13.66 -7.57
C VAL A 98 -10.88 12.49 -6.78
N ASP A 99 -10.19 12.06 -5.73
CA ASP A 99 -10.67 11.00 -4.84
C ASP A 99 -11.52 11.63 -3.71
N VAL A 100 -12.82 11.33 -3.69
CA VAL A 100 -13.83 11.83 -2.74
C VAL A 100 -14.26 10.70 -1.80
N VAL A 101 -14.28 10.95 -0.48
CA VAL A 101 -14.68 9.96 0.52
C VAL A 101 -15.86 10.49 1.35
N LEU A 102 -16.96 9.75 1.39
CA LEU A 102 -18.22 10.14 2.04
C LEU A 102 -18.88 8.97 2.78
N GLU A 103 -19.82 9.26 3.67
CA GLU A 103 -20.69 8.26 4.28
C GLU A 103 -21.78 7.77 3.29
N ASP A 104 -22.27 6.54 3.47
CA ASP A 104 -23.46 6.08 2.75
C ASP A 104 -24.75 6.88 3.10
N SER A 105 -24.73 7.62 4.21
CA SER A 105 -25.77 8.56 4.63
C SER A 105 -25.89 9.80 3.73
N SER A 106 -24.82 10.16 3.00
CA SER A 106 -24.75 11.34 2.13
C SER A 106 -25.54 11.17 0.83
N THR A 107 -25.75 12.28 0.13
CA THR A 107 -26.41 12.36 -1.18
C THR A 107 -25.42 12.49 -2.34
N VAL A 108 -25.90 12.32 -3.55
CA VAL A 108 -25.13 12.59 -4.78
C VAL A 108 -24.83 14.09 -4.97
N GLY A 109 -25.71 14.97 -4.47
CA GLY A 109 -25.45 16.40 -4.36
C GLY A 109 -24.23 16.74 -3.50
N ASP A 110 -23.97 15.98 -2.43
CA ASP A 110 -22.79 16.19 -1.57
C ASP A 110 -21.49 15.86 -2.31
N ILE A 111 -21.48 14.82 -3.16
CA ILE A 111 -20.34 14.54 -4.06
C ILE A 111 -20.11 15.73 -5.00
N LYS A 112 -21.17 16.26 -5.62
CA LYS A 112 -21.05 17.45 -6.49
C LYS A 112 -20.54 18.69 -5.74
N HIS A 113 -20.95 18.91 -4.49
CA HIS A 113 -20.50 20.07 -3.71
C HIS A 113 -19.01 19.97 -3.33
N ILE A 114 -18.51 18.76 -3.04
CA ILE A 114 -17.06 18.55 -2.84
C ILE A 114 -16.31 18.81 -4.16
N LEU A 115 -16.80 18.27 -5.27
CA LEU A 115 -16.21 18.50 -6.59
C LEU A 115 -16.29 19.98 -7.04
N GLU A 116 -17.31 20.74 -6.64
CA GLU A 116 -17.41 22.17 -6.93
C GLU A 116 -16.25 22.96 -6.29
N ASN A 117 -15.86 22.60 -5.06
CA ASN A 117 -14.69 23.18 -4.40
C ASN A 117 -13.38 22.77 -5.08
N GLU A 118 -13.20 21.49 -5.41
CA GLU A 118 -11.94 20.96 -5.97
C GLU A 118 -11.72 21.32 -7.45
N LEU A 119 -12.79 21.28 -8.26
CA LEU A 119 -12.73 21.54 -9.70
C LEU A 119 -13.08 22.98 -10.09
N GLN A 120 -13.56 23.80 -9.14
CA GLN A 120 -13.99 25.19 -9.36
C GLN A 120 -15.07 25.34 -10.46
N ILE A 121 -16.01 24.39 -10.48
CA ILE A 121 -17.11 24.29 -11.45
C ILE A 121 -18.43 24.18 -10.66
N PRO A 122 -19.48 24.98 -10.97
CA PRO A 122 -20.73 24.90 -10.23
C PRO A 122 -21.39 23.51 -10.32
N ALA A 123 -21.85 22.96 -9.18
CA ALA A 123 -22.52 21.65 -9.10
C ALA A 123 -23.72 21.54 -10.06
N SER A 124 -24.43 22.65 -10.29
CA SER A 124 -25.54 22.76 -11.25
C SER A 124 -25.14 22.56 -12.72
N LYS A 125 -23.84 22.61 -13.03
CA LYS A 125 -23.27 22.32 -14.36
C LYS A 125 -22.52 21.00 -14.43
N MET A 126 -22.46 20.24 -13.32
CA MET A 126 -21.87 18.91 -13.29
C MET A 126 -22.91 17.83 -13.56
N LEU A 127 -22.64 16.96 -14.52
CA LEU A 127 -23.37 15.71 -14.74
C LEU A 127 -22.46 14.54 -14.36
N LEU A 128 -22.71 13.92 -13.20
CA LEU A 128 -22.00 12.73 -12.75
C LEU A 128 -22.54 11.49 -13.48
N LYS A 129 -21.65 10.75 -14.13
CA LYS A 129 -21.93 9.46 -14.79
C LYS A 129 -20.89 8.41 -14.36
N GLY A 130 -21.09 7.16 -14.76
CA GLY A 130 -20.33 6.00 -14.25
C GLY A 130 -21.04 5.23 -13.12
N TRP A 131 -22.25 5.64 -12.73
CA TRP A 131 -23.09 4.91 -11.78
C TRP A 131 -23.36 3.48 -12.26
N LYS A 132 -23.16 2.50 -11.35
CA LYS A 132 -23.43 1.08 -11.62
C LYS A 132 -24.93 0.73 -11.60
N THR A 133 -25.79 1.68 -11.23
CA THR A 133 -27.20 1.44 -10.91
C THR A 133 -28.08 2.60 -11.39
N GLY A 134 -28.55 2.54 -12.64
CA GLY A 134 -29.55 3.47 -13.21
C GLY A 134 -29.07 4.89 -13.51
N ASP A 135 -30.02 5.75 -13.91
CA ASP A 135 -29.86 7.20 -13.80
C ASP A 135 -30.11 7.65 -12.35
N VAL A 136 -29.41 8.69 -11.92
CA VAL A 136 -29.26 9.05 -10.51
C VAL A 136 -29.35 10.57 -10.35
N ASP A 137 -30.36 11.03 -9.61
CA ASP A 137 -30.59 12.44 -9.30
C ASP A 137 -29.79 12.91 -8.08
N ASP A 138 -29.54 14.22 -7.96
CA ASP A 138 -28.71 14.80 -6.90
C ASP A 138 -29.26 14.55 -5.48
N SER A 139 -30.58 14.39 -5.33
CA SER A 139 -31.24 14.04 -4.07
C SER A 139 -31.14 12.55 -3.69
N THR A 140 -30.47 11.71 -4.50
CA THR A 140 -30.34 10.28 -4.23
C THR A 140 -29.35 10.02 -3.10
N VAL A 141 -29.73 9.25 -2.09
CA VAL A 141 -28.86 8.87 -0.96
C VAL A 141 -27.99 7.68 -1.35
N LEU A 142 -26.68 7.75 -1.12
CA LEU A 142 -25.71 6.77 -1.62
C LEU A 142 -26.00 5.34 -1.12
N LYS A 143 -26.54 5.20 0.10
CA LYS A 143 -27.03 3.95 0.69
C LYS A 143 -28.07 3.22 -0.17
N THR A 144 -28.93 3.91 -0.92
CA THR A 144 -29.98 3.26 -1.75
C THR A 144 -29.43 2.71 -3.07
N LEU A 145 -28.24 3.15 -3.50
CA LEU A 145 -27.60 2.68 -4.73
C LEU A 145 -26.81 1.36 -4.53
N HIS A 146 -26.71 0.88 -3.28
CA HIS A 146 -26.03 -0.38 -2.89
C HIS A 146 -24.58 -0.52 -3.40
N LEU A 147 -23.88 0.61 -3.56
CA LEU A 147 -22.55 0.68 -4.14
C LEU A 147 -21.50 -0.13 -3.34
N PRO A 148 -20.47 -0.71 -3.99
CA PRO A 148 -19.28 -1.26 -3.32
C PRO A 148 -18.48 -0.15 -2.60
N LYS A 149 -17.45 -0.50 -1.82
CA LYS A 149 -16.64 0.51 -1.11
C LYS A 149 -15.97 1.47 -2.11
N ASN A 150 -15.30 0.93 -3.13
CA ASN A 150 -14.55 1.71 -4.12
C ASN A 150 -15.38 1.86 -5.40
N ASN A 151 -15.54 3.09 -5.87
CA ASN A 151 -16.33 3.45 -7.04
C ASN A 151 -15.54 4.38 -7.97
N SER A 152 -15.85 4.32 -9.26
CA SER A 152 -15.27 5.21 -10.28
C SER A 152 -16.42 5.95 -10.98
N LEU A 153 -16.33 7.27 -11.03
CA LEU A 153 -17.29 8.16 -11.68
C LEU A 153 -16.55 9.11 -12.62
N TYR A 154 -17.26 9.76 -13.54
CA TYR A 154 -16.74 10.83 -14.36
C TYR A 154 -17.73 12.00 -14.45
N VAL A 155 -17.19 13.22 -14.58
CA VAL A 155 -17.97 14.46 -14.69
C VAL A 155 -18.05 14.90 -16.15
N LEU A 156 -19.25 15.22 -16.61
CA LEU A 156 -19.49 15.93 -17.87
C LEU A 156 -20.06 17.32 -17.58
N THR A 157 -19.70 18.33 -18.38
CA THR A 157 -20.14 19.73 -18.20
C THR A 157 -20.80 20.29 -19.46
N PRO A 158 -22.04 19.89 -19.80
CA PRO A 158 -22.68 20.29 -21.05
C PRO A 158 -23.02 21.79 -21.14
N ASP A 159 -23.35 22.42 -20.00
CA ASP A 159 -23.78 23.82 -19.93
C ASP A 159 -22.64 24.82 -19.66
N LEU A 160 -21.40 24.40 -19.80
CA LEU A 160 -20.25 25.29 -19.97
C LEU A 160 -19.90 25.33 -21.46
N PRO A 161 -19.68 26.51 -22.07
CA PRO A 161 -18.97 26.52 -23.34
C PRO A 161 -17.63 25.81 -23.13
N PRO A 162 -17.10 25.07 -24.13
CA PRO A 162 -15.72 24.62 -24.07
C PRO A 162 -14.86 25.87 -23.77
N PRO A 163 -13.97 25.82 -22.76
CA PRO A 163 -13.21 27.00 -22.37
C PRO A 163 -12.50 27.51 -23.61
N SER A 164 -12.57 28.81 -23.86
CA SER A 164 -11.95 29.46 -25.02
C SER A 164 -10.44 29.23 -24.94
N SER A 165 -9.99 28.14 -25.55
CA SER A 165 -8.63 27.68 -25.45
C SER A 165 -7.72 28.69 -26.14
N SER A 166 -6.51 28.85 -25.60
CA SER A 166 -5.40 29.32 -26.43
C SER A 166 -5.43 28.52 -27.73
N HIS A 167 -5.30 29.19 -28.89
CA HIS A 167 -5.66 28.64 -30.21
C HIS A 167 -4.91 27.35 -30.61
N SER A 168 -3.96 26.87 -29.81
CA SER A 168 -3.39 25.52 -29.86
C SER A 168 -4.38 24.40 -29.52
N GLY A 169 -5.28 24.59 -28.54
CA GLY A 169 -6.04 23.50 -27.92
C GLY A 169 -7.06 22.83 -28.85
N ALA A 170 -7.95 23.61 -29.47
CA ALA A 170 -8.95 23.07 -30.40
C ALA A 170 -8.30 22.47 -31.67
N LEU A 171 -7.15 23.01 -32.09
CA LEU A 171 -6.33 22.36 -33.12
C LEU A 171 -5.84 21.00 -32.63
N GLN A 172 -5.26 20.90 -31.44
CA GLN A 172 -4.73 19.65 -30.89
C GLN A 172 -5.80 18.55 -30.72
N GLU A 173 -7.03 18.90 -30.28
CA GLU A 173 -8.15 17.94 -30.29
C GLU A 173 -8.55 17.50 -31.70
N SER A 174 -8.66 18.45 -32.65
CA SER A 174 -9.03 18.11 -34.03
C SER A 174 -7.94 17.33 -34.80
N LEU A 175 -6.66 17.57 -34.49
CA LEU A 175 -5.52 16.81 -35.00
C LEU A 175 -5.53 15.36 -34.48
N ASN A 176 -6.07 15.13 -33.27
CA ASN A 176 -6.23 13.81 -32.66
C ASN A 176 -7.55 13.09 -33.04
N GLN A 177 -8.44 13.74 -33.81
CA GLN A 177 -9.67 13.09 -34.31
C GLN A 177 -9.37 12.15 -35.48
N ASN A 178 -9.97 10.96 -35.47
CA ASN A 178 -9.86 10.00 -36.57
C ASN A 178 -10.97 10.25 -37.62
N PHE A 179 -10.56 10.49 -38.86
CA PHE A 179 -11.42 10.72 -40.01
C PHE A 179 -11.48 9.47 -40.91
N MET A 180 -12.69 8.96 -41.14
CA MET A 180 -12.94 7.86 -42.08
C MET A 180 -13.17 8.41 -43.49
N LEU A 181 -12.15 8.33 -44.34
CA LEU A 181 -12.22 8.69 -45.75
C LEU A 181 -12.67 7.49 -46.58
N ILE A 182 -13.86 7.57 -47.17
CA ILE A 182 -14.33 6.61 -48.17
C ILE A 182 -13.83 7.09 -49.53
N VAL A 183 -12.84 6.40 -50.09
CA VAL A 183 -12.21 6.75 -51.37
C VAL A 183 -12.73 5.81 -52.47
N THR A 184 -13.55 6.34 -53.36
CA THR A 184 -14.11 5.62 -54.52
C THR A 184 -13.14 5.71 -55.70
N HIS A 185 -12.55 4.59 -56.12
CA HIS A 185 -11.69 4.53 -57.30
C HIS A 185 -12.54 4.43 -58.59
N ARG A 186 -12.54 5.50 -59.39
CA ARG A 186 -13.41 5.74 -60.54
C ARG A 186 -13.31 4.71 -61.67
N GLU A 187 -12.10 4.21 -61.96
CA GLU A 187 -11.85 3.29 -63.08
C GLU A 187 -12.24 1.84 -62.76
N VAL A 188 -12.10 1.43 -61.51
CA VAL A 188 -12.37 0.05 -61.04
C VAL A 188 -13.70 -0.04 -60.27
N GLN A 189 -14.39 1.09 -60.06
CA GLN A 189 -15.62 1.24 -59.26
C GLN A 189 -15.54 0.59 -57.87
N ARG A 190 -14.36 0.69 -57.24
CA ARG A 190 -14.07 0.07 -55.93
C ARG A 190 -13.94 1.15 -54.85
N GLU A 191 -14.68 1.01 -53.76
CA GLU A 191 -14.53 1.87 -52.57
C GLU A 191 -13.48 1.30 -51.61
N TYR A 192 -12.70 2.20 -50.99
CA TYR A 192 -11.69 1.92 -49.98
C TYR A 192 -12.01 2.76 -48.75
N ASN A 193 -12.21 2.12 -47.59
CA ASN A 193 -12.49 2.82 -46.34
C ASN A 193 -11.17 2.98 -45.56
N LEU A 194 -10.67 4.20 -45.50
CA LEU A 194 -9.36 4.53 -44.94
C LEU A 194 -9.53 5.40 -43.70
N ASN A 195 -8.78 5.12 -42.64
CA ASN A 195 -8.80 5.89 -41.41
C ASN A 195 -7.50 6.68 -41.27
N PHE A 196 -7.61 7.99 -41.10
CA PHE A 196 -6.48 8.91 -40.94
C PHE A 196 -6.70 9.79 -39.71
N SER A 197 -5.63 10.18 -39.03
CA SER A 197 -5.72 11.20 -37.98
C SER A 197 -5.96 12.58 -38.60
N GLY A 198 -6.53 13.50 -37.83
CA GLY A 198 -6.67 14.89 -38.24
C GLY A 198 -5.32 15.58 -38.47
N SER A 199 -4.24 15.04 -37.88
CA SER A 199 -2.85 15.43 -38.12
C SER A 199 -2.28 14.94 -39.44
N SER A 200 -2.86 13.93 -40.10
CA SER A 200 -2.40 13.48 -41.41
C SER A 200 -2.54 14.61 -42.45
N THR A 201 -1.63 14.67 -43.41
CA THR A 201 -1.68 15.64 -44.52
C THR A 201 -2.49 15.12 -45.71
N ILE A 202 -2.99 16.04 -46.55
CA ILE A 202 -3.59 15.69 -47.84
C ILE A 202 -2.59 14.95 -48.75
N GLN A 203 -1.30 15.28 -48.66
CA GLN A 203 -0.22 14.56 -49.36
C GLN A 203 -0.08 13.10 -48.89
N GLU A 204 -0.22 12.82 -47.59
CA GLU A 204 -0.22 11.45 -47.05
C GLU A 204 -1.43 10.63 -47.53
N VAL A 205 -2.64 11.22 -47.53
CA VAL A 205 -3.83 10.56 -48.09
C VAL A 205 -3.60 10.20 -49.56
N LYS A 206 -3.06 11.14 -50.35
CA LYS A 206 -2.71 10.92 -51.76
C LYS A 206 -1.66 9.83 -51.96
N ARG A 207 -0.67 9.73 -51.06
CA ARG A 207 0.36 8.69 -51.07
C ARG A 207 -0.21 7.32 -50.72
N ASN A 208 -0.94 7.19 -49.61
CA ASN A 208 -1.57 5.93 -49.19
C ASN A 208 -2.54 5.41 -50.27
N VAL A 209 -3.26 6.30 -50.96
CA VAL A 209 -4.12 5.94 -52.08
C VAL A 209 -3.36 5.62 -53.36
N TYR A 210 -2.13 6.11 -53.56
CA TYR A 210 -1.23 5.57 -54.59
C TYR A 210 -0.88 4.09 -54.30
N ASP A 211 -0.54 3.75 -53.06
CA ASP A 211 -0.20 2.38 -52.67
C ASP A 211 -1.38 1.40 -52.86
N LEU A 212 -2.62 1.90 -52.83
CA LEU A 212 -3.87 1.12 -52.99
C LEU A 212 -4.47 1.09 -54.41
N THR A 213 -4.12 2.05 -55.28
CA THR A 213 -4.67 2.21 -56.64
C THR A 213 -3.63 2.13 -57.75
N SER A 214 -2.34 2.18 -57.42
CA SER A 214 -1.20 2.32 -58.32
C SER A 214 -1.23 3.56 -59.24
N ILE A 215 -2.09 4.56 -58.98
CA ILE A 215 -2.11 5.84 -59.71
C ILE A 215 -1.13 6.81 -59.02
N PRO A 216 0.03 7.16 -59.63
CA PRO A 216 1.01 8.05 -58.98
C PRO A 216 0.39 9.41 -58.68
N VAL A 217 0.74 10.02 -57.54
CA VAL A 217 0.11 11.26 -57.04
C VAL A 217 -0.05 12.35 -58.11
N ARG A 218 1.00 12.61 -58.91
CA ARG A 218 1.00 13.55 -60.06
C ARG A 218 -0.06 13.28 -61.14
N HIS A 219 -0.58 12.05 -61.22
CA HIS A 219 -1.61 11.60 -62.16
C HIS A 219 -2.97 11.38 -61.49
N GLN A 220 -3.13 11.61 -60.18
CA GLN A 220 -4.44 11.51 -59.53
C GLN A 220 -5.28 12.76 -59.83
N LEU A 221 -6.50 12.55 -60.30
CA LEU A 221 -7.59 13.51 -60.25
C LEU A 221 -8.46 13.16 -59.05
N TRP A 222 -8.77 14.18 -58.25
CA TRP A 222 -9.60 14.04 -57.05
C TRP A 222 -10.85 14.90 -57.16
N GLU A 223 -11.99 14.30 -56.80
CA GLU A 223 -13.29 14.97 -56.67
C GLU A 223 -13.79 14.75 -55.22
N GLY A 224 -14.46 15.75 -54.65
CA GLY A 224 -15.05 15.68 -53.31
C GLY A 224 -14.37 16.53 -52.22
N TRP A 225 -13.08 16.87 -52.37
CA TRP A 225 -12.37 17.72 -51.41
C TRP A 225 -13.09 19.07 -51.19
N PRO A 226 -13.21 19.55 -49.94
CA PRO A 226 -13.84 20.83 -49.62
C PRO A 226 -13.04 22.02 -50.18
N PRO A 227 -13.69 23.18 -50.46
CA PRO A 227 -13.03 24.33 -51.08
C PRO A 227 -11.95 25.01 -50.22
N SER A 228 -11.87 24.65 -48.93
CA SER A 228 -10.80 25.04 -47.99
C SER A 228 -9.51 24.23 -48.16
N ALA A 229 -9.57 23.05 -48.79
CA ALA A 229 -8.43 22.15 -49.00
C ALA A 229 -7.59 22.57 -50.22
N THR A 230 -6.94 23.73 -50.14
CA THR A 230 -6.24 24.36 -51.29
C THR A 230 -4.77 23.99 -51.46
N ASP A 231 -4.15 23.34 -50.47
CA ASP A 231 -2.73 22.94 -50.50
C ASP A 231 -2.53 21.52 -49.95
N ASP A 232 -1.53 20.81 -50.50
CA ASP A 232 -1.28 19.40 -50.19
C ASP A 232 -0.58 19.19 -48.84
N SER A 233 0.07 20.23 -48.29
CA SER A 233 0.66 20.19 -46.94
C SER A 233 -0.36 20.38 -45.81
N MET A 234 -1.61 20.75 -46.15
CA MET A 234 -2.68 20.99 -45.19
C MET A 234 -3.12 19.71 -44.48
N THR A 235 -3.36 19.77 -43.17
CA THR A 235 -3.82 18.60 -42.40
C THR A 235 -5.34 18.42 -42.48
N LEU A 236 -5.80 17.17 -42.35
CA LEU A 236 -7.22 16.83 -42.50
C LEU A 236 -8.11 17.60 -41.52
N ALA A 237 -7.65 17.81 -40.28
CA ALA A 237 -8.33 18.58 -39.24
C ALA A 237 -8.75 20.00 -39.67
N VAL A 238 -7.85 20.73 -40.35
CA VAL A 238 -8.10 22.11 -40.78
C VAL A 238 -8.66 22.21 -42.20
N SER A 239 -8.55 21.14 -43.00
CA SER A 239 -8.99 21.12 -44.40
C SER A 239 -10.50 21.30 -44.59
N GLY A 240 -11.33 21.10 -43.56
CA GLY A 240 -12.79 21.30 -43.60
C GLY A 240 -13.60 20.08 -44.02
N LEU A 241 -13.08 18.88 -43.78
CA LEU A 241 -13.74 17.60 -44.06
C LEU A 241 -14.94 17.36 -43.11
N THR A 242 -15.88 16.53 -43.54
CA THR A 242 -17.02 16.12 -42.70
C THR A 242 -16.59 15.04 -41.69
N PHE A 243 -16.73 15.33 -40.39
CA PHE A 243 -16.50 14.37 -39.31
C PHE A 243 -17.78 13.56 -39.02
N PRO A 244 -17.70 12.25 -38.67
CA PRO A 244 -16.51 11.40 -38.65
C PRO A 244 -16.15 10.80 -40.01
N CYS A 245 -16.98 11.00 -41.04
CA CYS A 245 -16.82 10.35 -42.34
C CYS A 245 -16.99 11.34 -43.51
N HIS A 246 -16.09 11.23 -44.49
CA HIS A 246 -16.10 12.01 -45.72
C HIS A 246 -15.87 11.10 -46.93
N ARG A 247 -16.48 11.41 -48.09
CA ARG A 247 -16.33 10.62 -49.31
C ARG A 247 -15.60 11.41 -50.39
N LEU A 248 -14.56 10.79 -50.96
CA LEU A 248 -13.73 11.32 -52.03
C LEU A 248 -13.77 10.35 -53.23
N THR A 249 -13.62 10.85 -54.44
CA THR A 249 -13.48 10.03 -55.65
C THR A 249 -12.11 10.29 -56.27
N VAL A 250 -11.37 9.23 -56.59
CA VAL A 250 -10.06 9.30 -57.27
C VAL A 250 -10.14 8.63 -58.64
N GLY A 251 -9.56 9.26 -59.66
CA GLY A 251 -9.37 8.68 -60.99
C GLY A 251 -8.05 9.16 -61.60
N ARG A 252 -7.66 8.61 -62.75
CA ARG A 252 -6.43 9.01 -63.44
C ARG A 252 -6.66 10.26 -64.28
N ARG A 253 -5.68 11.16 -64.28
CA ARG A 253 -5.59 12.28 -65.22
C ARG A 253 -5.29 11.72 -66.60
N SER A 254 -6.32 11.62 -67.44
CA SER A 254 -6.14 11.42 -68.87
C SER A 254 -5.32 12.59 -69.44
N SER A 255 -4.21 12.28 -70.08
CA SER A 255 -3.50 13.26 -70.91
C SER A 255 -4.31 13.52 -72.19
N PRO A 256 -4.26 14.74 -72.75
CA PRO A 256 -4.83 14.99 -74.07
C PRO A 256 -3.98 14.28 -75.13
N VAL A 257 -4.41 13.07 -75.48
CA VAL A 257 -4.28 12.42 -76.80
C VAL A 257 -2.95 12.68 -77.53
N GLN A 258 -1.97 11.82 -77.31
CA GLN A 258 -1.28 11.21 -78.45
C GLN A 258 -1.88 9.82 -78.66
N THR A 259 -2.67 9.66 -79.73
CA THR A 259 -3.35 8.40 -80.03
C THR A 259 -2.35 7.37 -80.51
N ARG A 260 -2.09 6.32 -79.72
CA ARG A 260 -1.92 4.98 -80.29
C ARG A 260 -2.13 3.88 -79.26
N GLU A 261 -3.14 3.06 -79.54
CA GLU A 261 -3.19 1.67 -79.09
C GLU A 261 -3.50 0.78 -80.31
N GLN A 262 -3.07 -0.48 -80.24
CA GLN A 262 -3.52 -1.62 -81.07
C GLN A 262 -3.32 -1.57 -82.61
N SER A 263 -2.20 -2.17 -83.04
CA SER A 263 -2.05 -2.98 -84.28
C SER A 263 -0.61 -3.54 -84.24
N GLU A 264 -0.37 -4.76 -83.76
CA GLU A 264 -0.41 -6.02 -84.54
C GLU A 264 0.75 -6.18 -85.55
N GLU A 265 1.13 -7.43 -85.76
CA GLU A 265 2.40 -7.90 -86.33
C GLU A 265 2.51 -7.70 -87.86
N GLN A 266 3.70 -7.36 -88.38
CA GLN A 266 4.41 -8.11 -89.44
C GLN A 266 5.66 -7.38 -90.00
N CYS A 267 6.68 -8.19 -90.35
CA CYS A 267 7.77 -7.94 -91.32
C CYS A 267 8.75 -6.75 -91.09
N THR A 268 10.02 -6.79 -91.52
CA THR A 268 10.76 -7.85 -92.25
C THR A 268 12.22 -7.91 -91.80
N ASP A 269 12.76 -9.13 -91.86
CA ASP A 269 14.18 -9.48 -92.06
C ASP A 269 14.99 -8.49 -92.93
N VAL A 270 16.17 -8.07 -92.43
CA VAL A 270 17.39 -7.95 -93.25
C VAL A 270 18.61 -8.39 -92.43
N HIS A 271 19.19 -9.53 -92.79
CA HIS A 271 20.48 -10.02 -92.30
C HIS A 271 21.68 -9.28 -92.91
N MET A 272 22.65 -8.87 -92.08
CA MET A 272 24.03 -8.53 -92.49
C MET A 272 25.02 -9.01 -91.43
N VAL A 273 26.21 -9.42 -91.87
CA VAL A 273 27.26 -10.06 -91.05
C VAL A 273 28.54 -9.22 -91.01
N SER A 274 29.43 -9.56 -90.06
CA SER A 274 30.91 -9.60 -90.19
C SER A 274 31.61 -8.98 -88.97
N ASP A 275 31.98 -9.84 -88.03
CA ASP A 275 33.36 -10.08 -87.59
C ASP A 275 34.32 -8.89 -87.39
N SER A 276 34.79 -8.73 -86.15
CA SER A 276 36.19 -8.38 -85.85
C SER A 276 36.57 -8.92 -84.47
N ASP A 277 37.65 -9.69 -84.40
CA ASP A 277 38.33 -10.04 -83.15
C ASP A 277 39.08 -8.82 -82.59
N GLY A 278 39.61 -8.92 -81.36
CA GLY A 278 40.51 -7.90 -80.81
C GLY A 278 40.66 -7.93 -79.28
N ASP A 279 41.66 -8.67 -78.82
CA ASP A 279 42.03 -8.87 -77.41
C ASP A 279 42.31 -7.60 -76.57
N ASP A 280 42.25 -7.84 -75.26
CA ASP A 280 43.27 -7.46 -74.26
C ASP A 280 43.24 -6.17 -73.41
N PHE A 281 43.59 -6.46 -72.16
CA PHE A 281 44.31 -5.69 -71.13
C PHE A 281 43.63 -4.78 -70.11
N GLU A 282 44.11 -5.01 -68.89
CA GLU A 282 43.97 -4.25 -67.64
C GLU A 282 44.77 -2.95 -67.73
N ASP A 283 44.35 -1.89 -67.02
CA ASP A 283 44.97 -1.54 -65.72
C ASP A 283 44.16 -0.42 -65.04
N ALA A 284 44.30 -0.28 -63.72
CA ALA A 284 43.74 0.84 -62.97
C ALA A 284 44.76 1.99 -62.88
N THR A 285 44.29 3.23 -62.90
CA THR A 285 45.09 4.38 -62.43
C THR A 285 44.35 5.17 -61.36
N GLU A 286 45.05 5.42 -60.26
CA GLU A 286 44.60 6.09 -59.05
C GLU A 286 45.01 7.59 -59.09
N PHE A 287 44.40 8.41 -58.23
CA PHE A 287 44.68 9.85 -58.02
C PHE A 287 44.35 10.84 -59.17
N GLY A 288 43.56 11.87 -58.86
CA GLY A 288 43.31 13.00 -59.77
C GLY A 288 42.21 13.94 -59.27
N VAL A 289 42.56 14.86 -58.37
CA VAL A 289 41.68 15.83 -57.70
C VAL A 289 40.85 16.75 -58.64
N ASP A 290 39.63 17.05 -58.19
CA ASP A 290 38.98 18.38 -58.19
C ASP A 290 38.83 19.16 -59.54
N ASP A 291 37.68 18.98 -60.20
CA ASP A 291 36.76 20.09 -60.55
C ASP A 291 35.35 19.50 -60.80
N GLY A 292 34.25 20.22 -60.50
CA GLY A 292 32.91 19.64 -60.63
C GLY A 292 31.69 20.30 -59.97
N GLU A 293 31.69 21.60 -59.64
CA GLU A 293 30.45 22.28 -59.19
C GLU A 293 29.43 22.49 -60.34
N MET A 294 28.71 21.44 -60.74
CA MET A 294 27.56 21.59 -61.65
C MET A 294 26.50 20.48 -61.49
N PHE A 295 25.22 20.89 -61.38
CA PHE A 295 24.01 20.06 -61.31
C PHE A 295 23.94 19.00 -60.19
N GLY A 296 23.25 19.35 -59.10
CA GLY A 296 22.92 18.42 -58.04
C GLY A 296 21.64 17.61 -58.31
N VAL A 297 21.69 16.32 -57.98
CA VAL A 297 20.72 15.77 -57.02
C VAL A 297 21.52 15.17 -55.87
N ALA A 298 21.75 15.97 -54.84
CA ALA A 298 22.16 15.43 -53.56
C ALA A 298 20.95 14.65 -52.99
N SER A 299 20.88 13.35 -53.32
CA SER A 299 20.12 12.39 -52.52
C SER A 299 20.77 12.35 -51.14
N SER A 300 20.40 13.31 -50.31
CA SER A 300 20.60 13.23 -48.88
C SER A 300 19.87 11.98 -48.42
N ALA A 301 20.62 10.89 -48.23
CA ALA A 301 20.17 9.80 -47.41
C ALA A 301 19.78 10.46 -46.09
N LEU A 302 18.47 10.48 -45.79
CA LEU A 302 17.92 11.05 -44.57
C LEU A 302 18.73 10.46 -43.41
N ARG A 303 19.63 11.27 -42.84
CA ARG A 303 20.52 10.80 -41.77
C ARG A 303 19.62 10.47 -40.60
N LYS A 304 19.33 9.18 -40.42
CA LYS A 304 18.41 8.72 -39.40
C LYS A 304 18.87 9.32 -38.07
N SER A 305 17.98 9.99 -37.36
CA SER A 305 18.29 10.55 -36.06
C SER A 305 18.79 9.41 -35.15
N PRO A 306 19.95 9.55 -34.49
CA PRO A 306 20.56 8.45 -33.74
C PRO A 306 19.64 8.04 -32.59
N MET A 307 19.44 6.73 -32.41
CA MET A 307 18.50 6.21 -31.41
C MET A 307 18.81 6.71 -29.99
N MET A 308 20.10 6.88 -29.65
CA MET A 308 20.48 7.59 -28.43
C MET A 308 21.62 8.61 -28.64
N PRO A 309 21.67 9.64 -27.78
CA PRO A 309 22.79 10.57 -27.71
C PRO A 309 24.06 9.87 -27.17
N GLU A 310 25.22 10.49 -27.40
CA GLU A 310 26.54 9.90 -27.07
C GLU A 310 26.94 10.17 -25.61
N ASN A 311 26.38 11.24 -25.04
CA ASN A 311 26.80 11.83 -23.76
C ASN A 311 25.62 12.01 -22.78
N ALA A 312 24.53 11.25 -22.91
CA ALA A 312 23.49 11.26 -21.86
C ALA A 312 24.09 10.69 -20.56
N GLU A 313 24.17 11.51 -19.52
CA GLU A 313 24.60 11.06 -18.19
C GLU A 313 23.48 10.28 -17.47
N ASN A 314 22.22 10.54 -17.84
CA ASN A 314 21.05 9.82 -17.36
C ASN A 314 20.60 8.74 -18.37
N GLU A 315 20.63 7.48 -17.94
CA GLU A 315 20.13 6.34 -18.72
C GLU A 315 18.62 6.46 -19.05
N GLY A 316 17.83 7.07 -18.15
CA GLY A 316 16.39 7.27 -18.35
C GLY A 316 16.04 8.24 -19.48
N ASP A 317 16.74 9.38 -19.57
CA ASP A 317 16.53 10.37 -20.64
C ASP A 317 16.99 9.82 -22.00
N ALA A 318 18.07 9.04 -22.00
CA ALA A 318 18.54 8.34 -23.19
C ALA A 318 17.48 7.34 -23.68
N LEU A 319 16.86 6.57 -22.77
CA LEU A 319 15.77 5.65 -23.07
C LEU A 319 14.48 6.34 -23.54
N LEU A 320 14.14 7.52 -23.03
CA LEU A 320 13.02 8.31 -23.54
C LEU A 320 13.26 8.79 -24.98
N GLN A 321 14.49 9.14 -25.34
CA GLN A 321 14.82 9.43 -26.73
C GLN A 321 14.80 8.15 -27.59
N PHE A 322 15.33 7.03 -27.08
CA PHE A 322 15.30 5.74 -27.76
C PHE A 322 13.87 5.32 -28.12
N THR A 323 12.93 5.39 -27.17
CA THR A 323 11.55 4.97 -27.42
C THR A 323 10.86 5.89 -28.42
N ALA A 324 10.97 7.21 -28.27
CA ALA A 324 10.38 8.16 -29.21
C ALA A 324 10.92 7.98 -30.65
N GLU A 325 12.23 7.78 -30.82
CA GLU A 325 12.83 7.47 -32.12
C GLU A 325 12.41 6.07 -32.63
N PHE A 326 12.21 5.09 -31.75
CA PHE A 326 11.71 3.76 -32.13
C PHE A 326 10.28 3.83 -32.69
N SER A 327 9.35 4.46 -31.97
CA SER A 327 7.96 4.63 -32.42
C SER A 327 7.90 5.41 -33.74
N SER A 328 8.72 6.47 -33.86
CA SER A 328 8.87 7.26 -35.09
C SER A 328 9.40 6.45 -36.29
N ARG A 329 10.37 5.57 -36.07
CA ARG A 329 11.01 4.75 -37.13
C ARG A 329 10.24 3.48 -37.52
N TYR A 330 9.54 2.85 -36.58
CA TYR A 330 8.96 1.51 -36.74
C TYR A 330 7.43 1.44 -36.51
N GLY A 331 6.82 2.47 -35.94
CA GLY A 331 5.39 2.53 -35.59
C GLY A 331 5.13 2.30 -34.10
N ASP A 332 3.91 2.64 -33.65
CA ASP A 332 3.51 2.63 -32.24
C ASP A 332 3.35 1.22 -31.63
N CYS A 333 3.31 0.18 -32.45
CA CYS A 333 3.28 -1.21 -31.99
C CYS A 333 4.70 -1.68 -31.67
N HIS A 334 5.12 -1.55 -30.41
CA HIS A 334 6.42 -2.01 -29.92
C HIS A 334 6.34 -2.44 -28.44
N PRO A 335 7.36 -3.13 -27.89
CA PRO A 335 7.38 -3.51 -26.49
C PRO A 335 7.36 -2.28 -25.58
N VAL A 336 6.75 -2.38 -24.40
CA VAL A 336 6.85 -1.36 -23.36
C VAL A 336 8.26 -1.43 -22.76
N TYR A 337 9.11 -0.47 -23.15
CA TYR A 337 10.47 -0.36 -22.64
C TYR A 337 10.49 0.32 -21.27
N PHE A 338 11.22 -0.26 -20.32
CA PHE A 338 11.42 0.28 -18.98
C PHE A 338 12.30 1.53 -19.05
N ILE A 339 11.74 2.68 -18.63
CA ILE A 339 12.43 3.96 -18.59
C ILE A 339 13.14 4.10 -17.24
N GLY A 340 14.45 3.87 -17.23
CA GLY A 340 15.27 3.97 -16.03
C GLY A 340 16.61 3.28 -16.21
N SER A 341 17.47 3.33 -15.18
CA SER A 341 18.77 2.68 -15.24
C SER A 341 18.64 1.15 -15.33
N LEU A 342 19.67 0.49 -15.85
CA LEU A 342 19.74 -0.97 -15.88
C LEU A 342 19.63 -1.58 -14.47
N GLU A 343 20.14 -0.88 -13.44
CA GLU A 343 20.00 -1.24 -12.03
C GLU A 343 18.53 -1.26 -11.58
N ALA A 344 17.76 -0.24 -11.94
CA ALA A 344 16.33 -0.17 -11.62
C ALA A 344 15.52 -1.24 -12.39
N ALA A 345 15.93 -1.59 -13.61
CA ALA A 345 15.33 -2.68 -14.38
C ALA A 345 15.59 -4.05 -13.73
N PHE A 346 16.76 -4.30 -13.12
CA PHE A 346 16.99 -5.49 -12.30
C PHE A 346 16.15 -5.48 -11.03
N GLN A 347 16.05 -4.34 -10.33
CA GLN A 347 15.25 -4.20 -9.12
C GLN A 347 13.77 -4.57 -9.40
N GLU A 348 13.17 -3.98 -10.44
CA GLU A 348 11.77 -4.24 -10.83
C GLU A 348 11.55 -5.69 -11.29
N ALA A 349 12.49 -6.29 -12.02
CA ALA A 349 12.35 -7.67 -12.50
C ALA A 349 12.52 -8.71 -11.39
N PHE A 350 13.54 -8.57 -10.54
CA PHE A 350 14.03 -9.68 -9.71
C PHE A 350 13.81 -9.49 -8.21
N TYR A 351 13.61 -8.26 -7.72
CA TYR A 351 13.61 -7.97 -6.28
C TYR A 351 12.22 -7.67 -5.75
N GLY A 352 11.55 -8.73 -5.30
CA GLY A 352 10.25 -8.69 -4.66
C GLY A 352 9.86 -10.05 -4.09
N LYS A 353 8.61 -10.17 -3.64
CA LYS A 353 8.00 -11.48 -3.30
C LYS A 353 8.15 -12.41 -4.49
N ALA A 354 8.37 -13.69 -4.26
CA ALA A 354 8.64 -14.64 -5.33
C ALA A 354 7.54 -14.66 -6.40
N ARG A 355 6.28 -14.41 -6.02
CA ARG A 355 5.10 -14.35 -6.91
C ARG A 355 5.09 -13.18 -7.92
N ASP A 356 5.73 -12.07 -7.59
CA ASP A 356 5.61 -10.81 -8.36
C ASP A 356 6.79 -10.60 -9.34
N ARG A 357 7.85 -11.42 -9.23
CA ARG A 357 9.06 -11.36 -10.07
C ARG A 357 8.78 -11.71 -11.54
N LYS A 358 9.62 -11.19 -12.43
CA LYS A 358 9.62 -11.42 -13.88
C LYS A 358 11.02 -11.71 -14.42
N LEU A 359 11.11 -12.11 -15.68
CA LEU A 359 12.38 -12.13 -16.42
C LEU A 359 12.73 -10.73 -16.94
N LEU A 360 14.01 -10.45 -17.15
CA LEU A 360 14.48 -9.23 -17.81
C LEU A 360 14.91 -9.58 -19.25
N ALA A 361 14.45 -8.78 -20.21
CA ALA A 361 14.85 -8.85 -21.61
C ALA A 361 15.65 -7.60 -21.99
N ILE A 362 16.93 -7.76 -22.35
CA ILE A 362 17.78 -6.66 -22.82
C ILE A 362 17.89 -6.75 -24.34
N TYR A 363 17.41 -5.71 -25.03
CA TYR A 363 17.52 -5.53 -26.46
C TYR A 363 18.68 -4.57 -26.80
N LEU A 364 19.67 -5.07 -27.54
CA LEU A 364 20.82 -4.27 -28.00
C LEU A 364 20.66 -3.91 -29.48
N HIS A 365 20.41 -2.63 -29.74
CA HIS A 365 20.28 -2.03 -31.07
C HIS A 365 21.65 -1.74 -31.71
N HIS A 366 21.73 -1.79 -33.04
CA HIS A 366 22.87 -1.30 -33.82
C HIS A 366 22.39 -0.87 -35.22
N ASP A 367 22.32 0.43 -35.50
CA ASP A 367 21.65 0.96 -36.71
C ASP A 367 22.43 0.62 -38.02
N GLU A 368 23.73 0.35 -37.89
CA GLU A 368 24.59 -0.21 -38.96
C GLU A 368 24.26 -1.67 -39.33
N SER A 369 23.55 -2.42 -38.47
CA SER A 369 23.15 -3.79 -38.82
C SER A 369 21.94 -3.77 -39.75
N VAL A 370 22.10 -4.45 -40.89
CA VAL A 370 21.00 -4.70 -41.83
C VAL A 370 19.85 -5.47 -41.18
N LEU A 371 20.15 -6.39 -40.27
CA LEU A 371 19.14 -7.22 -39.60
C LEU A 371 18.35 -6.44 -38.55
N THR A 372 18.91 -5.40 -37.92
CA THR A 372 18.21 -4.59 -36.91
C THR A 372 16.92 -3.96 -37.44
N ASN A 373 16.92 -3.47 -38.68
CA ASN A 373 15.73 -2.86 -39.28
C ASN A 373 14.62 -3.90 -39.55
N VAL A 374 15.00 -5.13 -39.92
CA VAL A 374 14.09 -6.26 -40.17
C VAL A 374 13.56 -6.84 -38.85
N PHE A 375 14.44 -7.07 -37.88
CA PHE A 375 14.11 -7.60 -36.56
C PHE A 375 13.14 -6.68 -35.81
N CYS A 376 13.34 -5.35 -35.87
CA CYS A 376 12.39 -4.40 -35.31
C CYS A 376 11.00 -4.57 -35.95
N SER A 377 10.92 -4.41 -37.27
CA SER A 377 9.64 -4.36 -38.00
C SER A 377 8.90 -5.70 -38.08
N GLN A 378 9.58 -6.84 -38.09
CA GLN A 378 8.96 -8.16 -38.21
C GLN A 378 8.78 -8.91 -36.87
N MET A 379 9.57 -8.57 -35.83
CA MET A 379 9.60 -9.34 -34.58
C MET A 379 9.19 -8.50 -33.39
N LEU A 380 9.84 -7.35 -33.16
CA LEU A 380 9.48 -6.47 -32.04
C LEU A 380 8.18 -5.69 -32.28
N CYS A 381 7.76 -5.51 -33.53
CA CYS A 381 6.46 -4.91 -33.86
C CYS A 381 5.33 -5.94 -34.03
N ALA A 382 5.61 -7.23 -33.84
CA ALA A 382 4.57 -8.27 -33.89
C ALA A 382 3.75 -8.28 -32.60
N GLU A 383 2.44 -8.03 -32.69
CA GLU A 383 1.52 -7.91 -31.54
C GLU A 383 1.63 -9.08 -30.53
N SER A 384 1.85 -10.31 -31.02
CA SER A 384 2.03 -11.50 -30.20
C SER A 384 3.30 -11.44 -29.34
N ILE A 385 4.42 -10.97 -29.91
CA ILE A 385 5.70 -10.78 -29.19
C ILE A 385 5.58 -9.59 -28.22
N VAL A 386 5.01 -8.46 -28.66
CA VAL A 386 4.77 -7.27 -27.82
C VAL A 386 3.93 -7.61 -26.59
N SER A 387 2.82 -8.31 -26.80
CA SER A 387 1.91 -8.74 -25.73
C SER A 387 2.55 -9.76 -24.79
N TYR A 388 3.30 -10.74 -25.32
CA TYR A 388 3.99 -11.73 -24.49
C TYR A 388 5.12 -11.11 -23.64
N LEU A 389 5.90 -10.20 -24.23
CA LEU A 389 6.96 -9.47 -23.53
C LEU A 389 6.40 -8.57 -22.43
N SER A 390 5.47 -7.67 -22.75
CA SER A 390 4.88 -6.74 -21.78
C SER A 390 4.22 -7.43 -20.57
N GLN A 391 3.66 -8.62 -20.75
CA GLN A 391 3.09 -9.42 -19.67
C GLN A 391 4.16 -10.09 -18.81
N ASN A 392 5.10 -10.83 -19.42
CA ASN A 392 5.99 -11.78 -18.70
C ASN A 392 7.41 -11.25 -18.43
N PHE A 393 7.83 -10.17 -19.11
CA PHE A 393 9.18 -9.62 -19.05
C PHE A 393 9.18 -8.13 -18.71
N ILE A 394 10.21 -7.68 -18.02
CA ILE A 394 10.65 -6.28 -18.09
C ILE A 394 11.52 -6.17 -19.34
N THR A 395 11.18 -5.27 -20.28
CA THR A 395 11.98 -5.07 -21.51
C THR A 395 12.80 -3.80 -21.39
N TRP A 396 14.10 -3.86 -21.64
CA TRP A 396 15.03 -2.73 -21.55
C TRP A 396 15.87 -2.65 -22.84
N ALA A 397 16.17 -1.44 -23.32
CA ALA A 397 16.85 -1.24 -24.60
C ALA A 397 18.19 -0.53 -24.42
N TRP A 398 19.15 -0.80 -25.31
CA TRP A 398 20.36 0.01 -25.40
C TRP A 398 20.90 0.10 -26.83
N ASP A 399 21.45 1.25 -27.18
CA ASP A 399 22.00 1.55 -28.50
C ASP A 399 23.51 1.38 -28.50
N MET A 400 23.97 0.31 -29.16
CA MET A 400 25.38 -0.06 -29.26
C MET A 400 26.06 0.54 -30.50
N THR A 401 25.34 1.32 -31.32
CA THR A 401 25.85 1.92 -32.57
C THR A 401 27.04 2.86 -32.36
N LYS A 402 27.18 3.43 -31.16
CA LYS A 402 28.24 4.40 -30.83
C LYS A 402 29.19 3.82 -29.80
N GLU A 403 30.49 3.93 -30.05
CA GLU A 403 31.52 3.27 -29.22
C GLU A 403 31.48 3.73 -27.74
N ALA A 404 31.11 4.98 -27.46
CA ALA A 404 30.89 5.45 -26.09
C ALA A 404 29.76 4.67 -25.37
N ASN A 405 28.64 4.44 -26.05
CA ASN A 405 27.50 3.69 -25.52
C ASN A 405 27.80 2.18 -25.47
N ARG A 406 28.58 1.65 -26.43
CA ARG A 406 29.11 0.27 -26.44
C ARG A 406 30.02 0.03 -25.23
N ALA A 407 30.97 0.92 -24.96
CA ALA A 407 31.90 0.84 -23.83
C ALA A 407 31.20 0.97 -22.46
N ARG A 408 30.21 1.87 -22.35
CA ARG A 408 29.35 2.00 -21.17
C ARG A 408 28.60 0.70 -20.89
N PHE A 409 27.87 0.15 -21.87
CA PHE A 409 27.14 -1.11 -21.70
C PHE A 409 28.07 -2.28 -21.38
N LEU A 410 29.24 -2.39 -22.02
CA LEU A 410 30.22 -3.44 -21.70
C LEU A 410 30.75 -3.33 -20.27
N THR A 411 30.85 -2.12 -19.72
CA THR A 411 31.18 -1.89 -18.29
C THR A 411 30.04 -2.34 -17.38
N MET A 412 28.78 -1.96 -17.65
CA MET A 412 27.60 -2.44 -16.91
C MET A 412 27.50 -3.97 -16.93
N CYS A 413 27.64 -4.56 -18.12
CA CYS A 413 27.63 -6.00 -18.35
C CYS A 413 28.73 -6.72 -17.57
N THR A 414 29.93 -6.12 -17.48
CA THR A 414 31.04 -6.68 -16.69
C THR A 414 30.73 -6.65 -15.19
N ARG A 415 30.05 -5.60 -14.70
CA ARG A 415 29.61 -5.48 -13.29
C ARG A 415 28.53 -6.52 -12.93
N HIS A 416 27.55 -6.73 -13.81
CA HIS A 416 26.33 -7.48 -13.49
C HIS A 416 26.32 -8.94 -13.92
N PHE A 417 27.02 -9.28 -15.01
CA PHE A 417 27.07 -10.63 -15.58
C PHE A 417 28.51 -11.20 -15.62
N GLY A 418 29.49 -10.44 -15.12
CA GLY A 418 30.89 -10.81 -15.11
C GLY A 418 31.60 -10.65 -16.45
N SER A 419 32.93 -10.73 -16.40
CA SER A 419 33.82 -10.48 -17.56
C SER A 419 33.58 -11.44 -18.73
N VAL A 420 33.17 -12.69 -18.46
CA VAL A 420 32.94 -13.70 -19.51
C VAL A 420 31.79 -13.31 -20.43
N VAL A 421 30.64 -12.92 -19.87
CA VAL A 421 29.47 -12.48 -20.66
C VAL A 421 29.79 -11.19 -21.43
N ALA A 422 30.47 -10.25 -20.78
CA ALA A 422 30.91 -9.02 -21.43
C ALA A 422 31.89 -9.29 -22.59
N GLN A 423 32.79 -10.28 -22.46
CA GLN A 423 33.68 -10.70 -23.55
C GLN A 423 32.90 -11.33 -24.70
N THR A 424 31.92 -12.20 -24.44
CA THR A 424 31.06 -12.79 -25.47
C THR A 424 30.36 -11.70 -26.29
N ILE A 425 29.72 -10.72 -25.63
CA ILE A 425 29.04 -9.59 -26.32
C ILE A 425 30.05 -8.73 -27.08
N ARG A 426 31.22 -8.43 -26.48
CA ARG A 426 32.31 -7.66 -27.11
C ARG A 426 32.79 -8.31 -28.41
N THR A 427 32.85 -9.64 -28.46
CA THR A 427 33.23 -10.41 -29.66
C THR A 427 32.13 -10.55 -30.71
N GLN A 428 30.87 -10.16 -30.43
CA GLN A 428 29.83 -10.18 -31.45
C GLN A 428 30.07 -9.07 -32.49
N LYS A 429 30.22 -9.51 -33.74
CA LYS A 429 30.23 -8.66 -34.93
C LYS A 429 28.89 -7.95 -35.15
N THR A 430 28.92 -6.81 -35.82
CA THR A 430 27.77 -5.94 -36.15
C THR A 430 26.68 -6.65 -36.96
N ASP A 431 27.04 -7.54 -37.89
CA ASP A 431 26.12 -8.31 -38.75
C ASP A 431 25.19 -9.27 -37.97
N GLN A 432 25.51 -9.58 -36.72
CA GLN A 432 24.68 -10.43 -35.84
C GLN A 432 23.71 -9.62 -34.95
N PHE A 433 23.80 -8.29 -34.95
CA PHE A 433 22.88 -7.43 -34.20
C PHE A 433 21.50 -7.36 -34.88
N PRO A 434 20.40 -7.18 -34.13
CA PRO A 434 20.37 -6.85 -32.72
C PRO A 434 20.58 -8.11 -31.86
N LEU A 435 21.11 -7.92 -30.66
CA LEU A 435 21.22 -9.00 -29.69
C LEU A 435 20.06 -8.89 -28.69
N PHE A 436 19.32 -9.97 -28.51
CA PHE A 436 18.23 -10.04 -27.54
C PHE A 436 18.62 -11.01 -26.43
N LEU A 437 18.92 -10.48 -25.25
CA LEU A 437 19.37 -11.25 -24.10
C LEU A 437 18.20 -11.50 -23.16
N ILE A 438 18.06 -12.74 -22.68
CA ILE A 438 17.12 -13.10 -21.62
C ILE A 438 17.91 -13.35 -20.34
N ILE A 439 17.54 -12.66 -19.27
CA ILE A 439 18.24 -12.66 -17.98
C ILE A 439 17.27 -13.11 -16.89
N MET A 440 17.78 -13.98 -16.02
CA MET A 440 17.11 -14.49 -14.83
C MET A 440 17.93 -14.11 -13.59
N GLY A 441 17.33 -13.35 -12.68
CA GLY A 441 17.89 -13.11 -11.35
C GLY A 441 17.74 -14.35 -10.49
N LYS A 442 18.87 -14.90 -10.01
CA LYS A 442 18.88 -15.82 -8.87
C LYS A 442 19.22 -15.04 -7.61
N ARG A 443 18.89 -15.61 -6.45
CA ARG A 443 19.02 -15.00 -5.11
C ARG A 443 20.44 -14.49 -4.74
N SER A 444 21.46 -14.87 -5.52
CA SER A 444 22.86 -14.47 -5.35
C SER A 444 23.48 -13.71 -6.54
N SER A 445 22.86 -13.74 -7.73
CA SER A 445 23.52 -13.37 -8.99
C SER A 445 22.56 -13.36 -10.18
N ASN A 446 22.80 -12.45 -11.14
CA ASN A 446 22.03 -12.38 -12.39
C ASN A 446 22.69 -13.26 -13.47
N GLU A 447 21.93 -14.19 -14.07
CA GLU A 447 22.41 -15.10 -15.11
C GLU A 447 21.73 -14.81 -16.46
N VAL A 448 22.51 -14.84 -17.55
CA VAL A 448 21.98 -14.74 -18.92
C VAL A 448 21.62 -16.13 -19.43
N LEU A 449 20.32 -16.43 -19.53
CA LEU A 449 19.81 -17.74 -19.99
C LEU A 449 19.97 -17.93 -21.50
N ASN A 450 19.78 -16.86 -22.28
CA ASN A 450 19.87 -16.88 -23.74
C ASN A 450 20.49 -15.58 -24.26
N VAL A 451 21.30 -15.70 -25.31
CA VAL A 451 21.71 -14.59 -26.19
C VAL A 451 21.22 -14.95 -27.59
N ILE A 452 20.18 -14.26 -28.05
CA ILE A 452 19.55 -14.45 -29.36
C ILE A 452 20.13 -13.41 -30.33
N GLN A 453 20.34 -13.81 -31.58
CA GLN A 453 20.94 -13.00 -32.63
C GLN A 453 19.89 -12.51 -33.65
N GLY A 454 20.24 -11.49 -34.43
CA GLY A 454 19.33 -10.82 -35.37
C GLY A 454 18.83 -11.65 -36.55
N ASN A 455 19.34 -12.87 -36.74
CA ASN A 455 19.04 -13.77 -37.85
C ASN A 455 17.96 -14.82 -37.52
N THR A 456 17.33 -14.72 -36.35
CA THR A 456 16.32 -15.67 -35.86
C THR A 456 14.93 -15.38 -36.45
N THR A 457 14.03 -16.36 -36.42
CA THR A 457 12.63 -16.25 -36.86
C THR A 457 11.68 -15.91 -35.70
N VAL A 458 10.46 -15.44 -36.00
CA VAL A 458 9.45 -15.09 -34.97
C VAL A 458 9.09 -16.30 -34.11
N ASP A 459 8.96 -17.47 -34.72
CA ASP A 459 8.66 -18.72 -34.02
C ASP A 459 9.82 -19.16 -33.10
N GLU A 460 11.07 -18.99 -33.53
CA GLU A 460 12.25 -19.24 -32.69
C GLU A 460 12.34 -18.26 -31.52
N LEU A 461 12.12 -16.95 -31.74
CA LEU A 461 12.11 -15.96 -30.66
C LEU A 461 11.02 -16.29 -29.63
N MET A 462 9.81 -16.60 -30.08
CA MET A 462 8.72 -17.02 -29.20
C MET A 462 9.06 -18.31 -28.45
N MET A 463 9.65 -19.30 -29.12
CA MET A 463 10.09 -20.57 -28.50
C MET A 463 11.15 -20.32 -27.42
N ARG A 464 12.13 -19.42 -27.64
CA ARG A 464 13.15 -19.07 -26.63
C ARG A 464 12.55 -18.31 -25.45
N LEU A 465 11.60 -17.41 -25.69
CA LEU A 465 10.88 -16.68 -24.65
C LEU A 465 10.03 -17.64 -23.78
N MET A 466 9.28 -18.55 -24.41
CA MET A 466 8.49 -19.56 -23.71
C MET A 466 9.35 -20.54 -22.91
N ALA A 467 10.44 -21.07 -23.49
CA ALA A 467 11.34 -21.98 -22.79
C ALA A 467 12.05 -21.31 -21.59
N ALA A 468 12.42 -20.03 -21.72
CA ALA A 468 12.94 -19.28 -20.59
C ALA A 468 11.88 -19.07 -19.49
N MET A 469 10.63 -18.78 -19.88
CA MET A 469 9.52 -18.61 -18.94
C MET A 469 9.13 -19.92 -18.25
N GLU A 470 9.26 -21.08 -18.91
CA GLU A 470 9.06 -22.41 -18.29
C GLU A 470 10.10 -22.68 -17.19
N ILE A 471 11.39 -22.48 -17.50
CA ILE A 471 12.51 -22.60 -16.54
C ILE A 471 12.31 -21.63 -15.35
N PHE A 472 11.94 -20.38 -15.66
CA PHE A 472 11.65 -19.37 -14.64
C PHE A 472 10.48 -19.78 -13.75
N SER A 473 9.35 -20.20 -14.32
CA SER A 473 8.14 -20.57 -13.58
C SER A 473 8.37 -21.76 -12.64
N ALA A 474 9.18 -22.74 -13.06
CA ALA A 474 9.56 -23.87 -12.22
C ALA A 474 10.36 -23.41 -10.98
N GLN A 475 11.38 -22.58 -11.19
CA GLN A 475 12.20 -22.03 -10.10
C GLN A 475 11.40 -21.06 -9.21
N GLN A 476 10.53 -20.24 -9.81
CA GLN A 476 9.65 -19.31 -9.12
C GLN A 476 8.68 -20.06 -8.20
N GLN A 477 8.10 -21.18 -8.65
CA GLN A 477 7.21 -22.00 -7.83
C GLN A 477 7.93 -22.68 -6.65
N GLU A 478 9.22 -23.02 -6.80
CA GLU A 478 10.06 -23.45 -5.67
C GLU A 478 10.30 -22.28 -4.69
N ASP A 479 10.76 -21.12 -5.18
CA ASP A 479 11.01 -19.92 -4.37
C ASP A 479 9.74 -19.45 -3.61
N ILE A 480 8.56 -19.51 -4.24
CA ILE A 480 7.25 -19.21 -3.61
C ILE A 480 6.96 -20.20 -2.48
N LYS A 481 7.14 -21.51 -2.72
CA LYS A 481 6.89 -22.54 -1.72
C LYS A 481 7.85 -22.38 -0.52
N ASP A 482 9.10 -22.02 -0.79
CA ASP A 482 10.11 -21.82 0.24
C ASP A 482 9.90 -20.52 1.04
N GLU A 483 9.29 -19.49 0.43
CA GLU A 483 8.84 -18.26 1.10
C GLU A 483 7.58 -18.52 1.95
N ASP A 484 6.56 -19.17 1.38
CA ASP A 484 5.32 -19.56 2.07
C ASP A 484 5.59 -20.51 3.26
N GLU A 485 6.52 -21.47 3.13
CA GLU A 485 6.92 -22.34 4.24
C GLU A 485 7.64 -21.60 5.37
N ARG A 486 8.39 -20.53 5.08
CA ARG A 486 9.04 -19.71 6.12
C ARG A 486 8.01 -18.86 6.84
N GLU A 487 7.12 -18.18 6.10
CA GLU A 487 6.04 -17.40 6.70
C GLU A 487 5.14 -18.28 7.57
N ALA A 488 4.79 -19.49 7.12
CA ALA A 488 4.01 -20.45 7.92
C ALA A 488 4.72 -20.85 9.23
N ARG A 489 6.04 -21.08 9.21
CA ARG A 489 6.82 -21.41 10.42
C ARG A 489 6.89 -20.23 11.40
N GLU A 490 7.09 -19.01 10.89
CA GLU A 490 7.10 -17.78 11.71
C GLU A 490 5.71 -17.47 12.28
N ASN A 491 4.66 -17.66 11.50
CA ASN A 491 3.27 -17.48 11.91
C ASN A 491 2.88 -18.47 13.04
N VAL A 492 3.22 -19.76 12.90
CA VAL A 492 3.01 -20.77 13.95
C VAL A 492 3.80 -20.45 15.22
N LYS A 493 5.06 -20.00 15.10
CA LYS A 493 5.84 -19.56 16.27
C LYS A 493 5.17 -18.38 16.98
N ARG A 494 4.78 -17.35 16.24
CA ARG A 494 4.12 -16.14 16.76
C ARG A 494 2.80 -16.47 17.47
N GLU A 495 2.02 -17.40 16.94
CA GLU A 495 0.79 -17.90 17.58
C GLU A 495 1.07 -18.67 18.88
N GLN A 496 2.14 -19.47 18.93
CA GLN A 496 2.57 -20.15 20.16
C GLN A 496 3.09 -19.16 21.21
N ASP A 497 3.91 -18.18 20.82
CA ASP A 497 4.42 -17.14 21.71
C ASP A 497 3.28 -16.28 22.31
N GLU A 498 2.26 -15.94 21.51
CA GLU A 498 1.07 -15.23 21.97
C GLU A 498 0.18 -16.09 22.90
N ALA A 499 -0.10 -17.34 22.54
CA ALA A 499 -0.85 -18.27 23.39
C ALA A 499 -0.14 -18.52 24.73
N TYR A 500 1.20 -18.62 24.71
CA TYR A 500 2.01 -18.75 25.92
C TYR A 500 1.94 -17.49 26.80
N ARG A 501 2.04 -16.29 26.20
CA ARG A 501 1.87 -15.02 26.93
C ARG A 501 0.51 -14.93 27.61
N ILE A 502 -0.57 -15.22 26.88
CA ILE A 502 -1.95 -15.20 27.42
C ILE A 502 -2.11 -16.22 28.56
N SER A 503 -1.55 -17.42 28.40
CA SER A 503 -1.55 -18.45 29.46
C SER A 503 -0.80 -17.98 30.72
N LEU A 504 0.38 -17.38 30.55
CA LEU A 504 1.22 -16.88 31.66
C LEU A 504 0.55 -15.70 32.40
N GLU A 505 -0.14 -14.83 31.68
CA GLU A 505 -0.94 -13.74 32.25
C GLU A 505 -2.16 -14.28 33.01
N ALA A 506 -2.87 -15.28 32.46
CA ALA A 506 -4.00 -15.94 33.13
C ALA A 506 -3.58 -16.65 34.43
N ASP A 507 -2.47 -17.40 34.39
CA ASP A 507 -1.94 -18.10 35.58
C ASP A 507 -1.40 -17.14 36.65
N ARG A 508 -0.85 -15.98 36.25
CA ARG A 508 -0.51 -14.89 37.18
C ARG A 508 -1.77 -14.28 37.80
N ALA A 509 -2.73 -13.87 36.99
CA ALA A 509 -3.96 -13.23 37.46
C ALA A 509 -4.76 -14.15 38.39
N LYS A 510 -4.79 -15.46 38.11
CA LYS A 510 -5.39 -16.49 38.96
C LYS A 510 -4.66 -16.64 40.30
N ARG A 511 -3.32 -16.65 40.31
CA ARG A 511 -2.53 -16.72 41.55
C ARG A 511 -2.75 -15.48 42.43
N GLU A 512 -2.71 -14.29 41.82
CA GLU A 512 -2.97 -13.04 42.55
C GLU A 512 -4.42 -12.95 43.05
N ALA A 513 -5.39 -13.47 42.31
CA ALA A 513 -6.78 -13.52 42.76
C ALA A 513 -6.93 -14.43 43.99
N GLN A 514 -6.34 -15.64 43.95
CA GLN A 514 -6.32 -16.56 45.10
C GLN A 514 -5.58 -15.97 46.31
N GLU A 515 -4.46 -15.27 46.09
CA GLU A 515 -3.72 -14.59 47.16
C GLU A 515 -4.55 -13.44 47.78
N ARG A 516 -5.25 -12.65 46.95
CA ARG A 516 -6.17 -11.60 47.41
C ARG A 516 -7.36 -12.18 48.18
N GLU A 517 -7.98 -13.27 47.70
CA GLU A 517 -9.07 -13.98 48.39
C GLU A 517 -8.61 -14.52 49.75
N MET A 518 -7.43 -15.16 49.83
CA MET A 518 -6.87 -15.65 51.09
C MET A 518 -6.52 -14.52 52.06
N ALA A 519 -5.95 -13.40 51.56
CA ALA A 519 -5.64 -12.24 52.39
C ALA A 519 -6.91 -11.55 52.92
N GLU A 520 -7.97 -11.46 52.12
CA GLU A 520 -9.27 -10.93 52.55
C GLU A 520 -9.95 -11.83 53.58
N GLN A 521 -9.95 -13.15 53.38
CA GLN A 521 -10.44 -14.13 54.36
C GLN A 521 -9.66 -14.06 55.69
N PHE A 522 -8.32 -14.00 55.63
CA PHE A 522 -7.47 -13.85 56.82
C PHE A 522 -7.76 -12.55 57.56
N ARG A 523 -7.93 -11.43 56.84
CA ARG A 523 -8.29 -10.14 57.43
C ARG A 523 -9.68 -10.15 58.08
N LEU A 524 -10.66 -10.79 57.45
CA LEU A 524 -12.01 -10.95 58.01
C LEU A 524 -11.99 -11.77 59.31
N GLU A 525 -11.27 -12.90 59.33
CA GLU A 525 -11.17 -13.73 60.53
C GLU A 525 -10.32 -13.07 61.64
N GLN A 526 -9.31 -12.26 61.29
CA GLN A 526 -8.60 -11.40 62.27
C GLN A 526 -9.55 -10.38 62.91
N ILE A 527 -10.32 -9.63 62.12
CA ILE A 527 -11.29 -8.64 62.64
C ILE A 527 -12.33 -9.30 63.54
N ARG A 528 -12.82 -10.48 63.14
CA ARG A 528 -13.77 -11.27 63.93
C ARG A 528 -13.16 -11.73 65.27
N LYS A 529 -11.92 -12.22 65.24
CA LYS A 529 -11.20 -12.67 66.44
C LYS A 529 -10.86 -11.50 67.38
N GLU A 530 -10.49 -10.35 66.83
CA GLU A 530 -10.26 -9.11 67.60
C GLU A 530 -11.55 -8.64 68.31
N GLN A 531 -12.70 -8.68 67.63
CA GLN A 531 -14.00 -8.39 68.23
C GLN A 531 -14.40 -9.41 69.31
N GLU A 532 -14.04 -10.69 69.15
CA GLU A 532 -14.30 -11.73 70.16
C GLU A 532 -13.40 -11.55 71.39
N GLU A 533 -12.11 -11.25 71.20
CA GLU A 533 -11.16 -10.96 72.28
C GLU A 533 -11.51 -9.65 73.02
N GLU A 534 -11.97 -8.61 72.32
CA GLU A 534 -12.48 -7.37 72.94
C GLU A 534 -13.70 -7.65 73.83
N ARG A 535 -14.68 -8.42 73.33
CA ARG A 535 -15.87 -8.82 74.09
C ARG A 535 -15.52 -9.65 75.32
N GLU A 536 -14.60 -10.61 75.20
CA GLU A 536 -14.12 -11.41 76.34
C GLU A 536 -13.36 -10.54 77.36
N ALA A 537 -12.51 -9.61 76.91
CA ALA A 537 -11.78 -8.69 77.77
C ALA A 537 -12.72 -7.74 78.55
N ILE A 538 -13.76 -7.21 77.90
CA ILE A 538 -14.81 -6.42 78.55
C ILE A 538 -15.54 -7.26 79.61
N ARG A 539 -15.95 -8.49 79.26
CA ARG A 539 -16.64 -9.41 80.21
C ARG A 539 -15.77 -9.72 81.43
N LEU A 540 -14.48 -9.98 81.24
CA LEU A 540 -13.51 -10.26 82.31
C LEU A 540 -13.23 -9.02 83.18
N SER A 541 -13.10 -7.85 82.57
CA SER A 541 -12.88 -6.59 83.28
C SER A 541 -14.07 -6.26 84.20
N LEU A 542 -15.29 -6.40 83.69
CA LEU A 542 -16.53 -6.25 84.46
C LEU A 542 -16.63 -7.30 85.58
N GLU A 543 -16.28 -8.57 85.32
CA GLU A 543 -16.32 -9.60 86.35
C GLU A 543 -15.32 -9.36 87.49
N GLN A 544 -14.16 -8.75 87.19
CA GLN A 544 -13.14 -8.37 88.18
C GLN A 544 -13.47 -7.08 88.95
N SER A 545 -14.21 -6.13 88.37
CA SER A 545 -14.56 -4.87 89.04
C SER A 545 -15.72 -5.00 90.05
N LEU A 546 -16.41 -6.13 90.05
CA LEU A 546 -17.62 -6.35 90.85
C LEU A 546 -17.30 -6.62 92.35
N PRO A 547 -17.90 -5.86 93.30
CA PRO A 547 -17.68 -6.06 94.74
C PRO A 547 -18.01 -7.48 95.23
N PRO A 548 -17.24 -8.04 96.18
CA PRO A 548 -17.48 -9.38 96.72
C PRO A 548 -18.88 -9.50 97.32
N GLU A 549 -19.50 -10.68 97.19
CA GLU A 549 -20.86 -10.91 97.66
C GLU A 549 -20.95 -10.79 99.20
N PRO A 550 -21.89 -9.99 99.76
CA PRO A 550 -22.04 -9.86 101.20
C PRO A 550 -22.52 -11.18 101.83
N LYS A 551 -21.91 -11.52 102.97
CA LYS A 551 -22.26 -12.72 103.73
C LYS A 551 -23.64 -12.60 104.38
N GLU A 552 -24.26 -13.77 104.58
CA GLU A 552 -25.62 -13.93 105.13
C GLU A 552 -25.80 -13.38 106.56
N GLU A 553 -24.70 -13.23 107.31
CA GLU A 553 -24.64 -12.70 108.68
C GLU A 553 -24.06 -11.27 108.75
N SER A 554 -24.11 -10.49 107.66
CA SER A 554 -23.66 -9.09 107.68
C SER A 554 -24.60 -8.19 108.49
N THR A 555 -24.03 -7.27 109.27
CA THR A 555 -24.80 -6.25 110.03
C THR A 555 -25.37 -5.12 109.15
N GLU A 556 -25.14 -5.18 107.85
CA GLU A 556 -25.62 -4.22 106.86
C GLU A 556 -26.86 -4.75 106.13
N SER A 557 -27.68 -3.85 105.61
CA SER A 557 -28.89 -4.24 104.86
C SER A 557 -28.51 -4.87 103.52
N VAL A 558 -28.80 -6.16 103.33
CA VAL A 558 -28.55 -6.91 102.08
C VAL A 558 -29.82 -7.00 101.24
N SER A 559 -29.70 -6.73 99.94
CA SER A 559 -30.71 -7.09 98.94
C SER A 559 -30.34 -8.40 98.26
N LYS A 560 -31.32 -9.29 98.04
CA LYS A 560 -31.20 -10.46 97.18
C LYS A 560 -31.92 -10.25 95.86
N LEU A 561 -31.18 -10.16 94.76
CA LEU A 561 -31.75 -10.07 93.41
C LEU A 561 -31.72 -11.43 92.72
N ARG A 562 -32.84 -11.80 92.10
CA ARG A 562 -32.97 -12.97 91.22
C ARG A 562 -33.25 -12.47 89.81
N ILE A 563 -32.33 -12.65 88.87
CA ILE A 563 -32.43 -12.14 87.50
C ILE A 563 -32.65 -13.30 86.55
N ARG A 564 -33.78 -13.31 85.84
CA ARG A 564 -34.12 -14.33 84.85
C ARG A 564 -33.54 -13.97 83.49
N THR A 565 -32.86 -14.91 82.84
CA THR A 565 -32.31 -14.74 81.49
C THR A 565 -33.38 -14.94 80.41
N PRO A 566 -33.10 -14.55 79.14
CA PRO A 566 -33.92 -14.93 77.99
C PRO A 566 -33.91 -16.46 77.74
N SER A 567 -32.85 -17.18 78.13
CA SER A 567 -32.80 -18.66 78.15
C SER A 567 -33.74 -19.28 79.21
N GLY A 568 -34.30 -18.48 80.12
CA GLY A 568 -35.23 -18.91 81.17
C GLY A 568 -34.59 -19.34 82.48
N GLU A 569 -33.25 -19.36 82.55
CA GLU A 569 -32.43 -19.60 83.73
C GLU A 569 -32.50 -18.42 84.72
N PHE A 570 -31.94 -18.58 85.92
CA PHE A 570 -31.94 -17.55 86.96
C PHE A 570 -30.54 -17.36 87.56
N PHE A 571 -30.01 -16.13 87.46
CA PHE A 571 -28.86 -15.69 88.25
C PHE A 571 -29.34 -15.14 89.59
N GLU A 572 -28.86 -15.68 90.70
CA GLU A 572 -29.07 -15.11 92.03
C GLU A 572 -27.77 -14.48 92.54
N ARG A 573 -27.86 -13.25 93.07
CA ARG A 573 -26.74 -12.58 93.75
C ARG A 573 -27.25 -11.64 94.82
N ARG A 574 -26.56 -11.61 95.96
CA ARG A 574 -26.74 -10.62 97.01
C ARG A 574 -25.91 -9.37 96.73
N PHE A 575 -26.47 -8.21 97.06
CA PHE A 575 -25.85 -6.90 96.95
C PHE A 575 -26.11 -6.13 98.25
N LEU A 576 -25.28 -5.15 98.61
CA LEU A 576 -25.63 -4.26 99.72
C LEU A 576 -26.76 -3.32 99.27
N ALA A 577 -27.69 -2.98 100.16
CA ALA A 577 -28.77 -2.04 99.86
C ALA A 577 -28.24 -0.63 99.51
N SER A 578 -27.02 -0.33 99.98
CA SER A 578 -26.21 0.86 99.66
C SER A 578 -25.44 0.77 98.34
N SER A 579 -25.34 -0.41 97.70
CA SER A 579 -24.68 -0.56 96.40
C SER A 579 -25.42 0.24 95.33
N LYS A 580 -24.67 0.88 94.44
CA LYS A 580 -25.19 1.56 93.25
C LYS A 580 -25.86 0.58 92.29
N LEU A 581 -26.92 1.02 91.62
CA LEU A 581 -27.60 0.25 90.57
C LEU A 581 -26.66 -0.15 89.42
N GLN A 582 -25.66 0.69 89.10
CA GLN A 582 -24.58 0.37 88.15
C GLN A 582 -23.97 -1.02 88.41
N VAL A 583 -23.72 -1.39 89.67
CA VAL A 583 -23.10 -2.67 90.06
C VAL A 583 -23.98 -3.88 89.68
N VAL A 584 -25.29 -3.68 89.54
CA VAL A 584 -26.22 -4.71 89.03
C VAL A 584 -26.15 -4.79 87.51
N PHE A 585 -26.03 -3.67 86.80
CA PHE A 585 -25.81 -3.67 85.35
C PHE A 585 -24.46 -4.29 84.98
N ASP A 586 -23.39 -3.95 85.71
CA ASP A 586 -22.05 -4.51 85.54
C ASP A 586 -22.05 -6.04 85.72
N PHE A 587 -22.84 -6.56 86.68
CA PHE A 587 -23.00 -8.00 86.92
C PHE A 587 -23.81 -8.69 85.82
N VAL A 588 -24.88 -8.07 85.34
CA VAL A 588 -25.70 -8.59 84.24
C VAL A 588 -24.87 -8.61 82.94
N ALA A 589 -24.07 -7.58 82.69
CA ALA A 589 -23.11 -7.50 81.60
C ALA A 589 -21.97 -8.53 81.73
N SER A 590 -21.40 -8.75 82.93
CA SER A 590 -20.38 -9.78 83.14
C SER A 590 -20.89 -11.22 82.92
N LYS A 591 -22.21 -11.42 82.94
CA LYS A 591 -22.86 -12.69 82.54
C LYS A 591 -23.29 -12.74 81.07
N GLY A 592 -22.79 -11.82 80.24
CA GLY A 592 -23.00 -11.83 78.78
C GLY A 592 -24.25 -11.07 78.31
N TYR A 593 -24.88 -10.29 79.18
CA TYR A 593 -26.07 -9.50 78.86
C TYR A 593 -25.79 -7.99 79.03
N PRO A 594 -25.02 -7.36 78.13
CA PRO A 594 -24.74 -5.93 78.24
C PRO A 594 -26.02 -5.10 78.27
N TRP A 595 -26.09 -4.09 79.15
CA TRP A 595 -27.27 -3.24 79.32
C TRP A 595 -27.53 -2.35 78.07
N GLU A 596 -26.58 -2.30 77.14
CA GLU A 596 -26.69 -1.80 75.78
C GLU A 596 -27.64 -2.65 74.92
N GLU A 597 -27.54 -3.99 74.98
CA GLU A 597 -28.32 -4.94 74.17
C GLU A 597 -29.57 -5.49 74.89
N TYR A 598 -29.62 -5.43 76.23
CA TYR A 598 -30.71 -6.00 77.04
C TYR A 598 -31.35 -4.96 77.97
N LYS A 599 -32.67 -5.04 78.13
CA LYS A 599 -33.48 -4.33 79.13
C LYS A 599 -33.64 -5.20 80.39
N LEU A 600 -33.61 -4.57 81.56
CA LEU A 600 -33.82 -5.23 82.85
C LEU A 600 -35.15 -4.76 83.45
N LEU A 601 -36.11 -5.67 83.68
CA LEU A 601 -37.48 -5.33 84.07
C LEU A 601 -37.88 -5.91 85.44
N GLY A 602 -38.46 -5.09 86.32
CA GLY A 602 -39.02 -5.54 87.60
C GLY A 602 -40.38 -6.25 87.47
N THR A 603 -40.77 -7.03 88.48
CA THR A 603 -42.00 -7.85 88.46
C THR A 603 -43.28 -7.03 88.59
N PHE A 604 -43.49 -6.36 89.72
CA PHE A 604 -44.72 -5.62 89.99
C PHE A 604 -44.51 -4.42 90.94
N PRO A 605 -44.81 -3.17 90.53
CA PRO A 605 -45.26 -2.78 89.19
C PRO A 605 -44.16 -3.02 88.14
N ARG A 606 -44.53 -3.50 86.94
CA ARG A 606 -43.57 -3.76 85.84
C ARG A 606 -42.90 -2.43 85.46
N ARG A 607 -41.60 -2.34 85.74
CA ARG A 607 -40.79 -1.11 85.63
C ARG A 607 -39.50 -1.46 84.90
N ASP A 608 -39.15 -0.65 83.90
CA ASP A 608 -37.82 -0.70 83.31
C ASP A 608 -36.79 -0.18 84.33
N VAL A 609 -35.88 -1.05 84.73
CA VAL A 609 -34.79 -0.77 85.67
C VAL A 609 -33.59 -0.16 84.93
N THR A 610 -33.36 -0.55 83.68
CA THR A 610 -32.33 0.02 82.79
C THR A 610 -32.57 1.50 82.43
N GLN A 611 -33.79 2.02 82.58
CA GLN A 611 -34.11 3.46 82.46
C GLN A 611 -33.86 4.27 83.74
N LEU A 612 -33.28 3.68 84.79
CA LEU A 612 -33.10 4.33 86.09
C LEU A 612 -31.64 4.73 86.31
N ASP A 613 -31.46 5.92 86.92
CA ASP A 613 -30.15 6.51 87.22
C ASP A 613 -29.20 5.50 87.91
N PRO A 614 -28.11 5.07 87.24
CA PRO A 614 -27.22 4.02 87.75
C PRO A 614 -26.50 4.41 89.04
N ASN A 615 -26.48 5.69 89.41
CA ASN A 615 -25.80 6.17 90.61
C ASN A 615 -26.59 5.96 91.92
N LYS A 616 -27.87 5.63 91.83
CA LYS A 616 -28.75 5.49 93.00
C LYS A 616 -28.56 4.14 93.69
N SER A 617 -28.72 4.12 95.01
CA SER A 617 -28.62 2.88 95.78
C SER A 617 -29.82 1.95 95.53
N LEU A 618 -29.63 0.63 95.67
CA LEU A 618 -30.73 -0.34 95.52
C LEU A 618 -31.91 -0.06 96.47
N LEU A 619 -31.66 0.54 97.63
CA LEU A 619 -32.69 1.01 98.56
C LEU A 619 -33.53 2.17 97.97
N GLU A 620 -32.90 3.19 97.37
CA GLU A 620 -33.61 4.30 96.70
C GLU A 620 -34.42 3.83 95.49
N VAL A 621 -33.87 2.88 94.73
CA VAL A 621 -34.50 2.33 93.52
C VAL A 621 -35.70 1.43 93.87
N LYS A 622 -35.84 1.01 95.15
CA LYS A 622 -36.81 0.05 95.70
C LYS A 622 -36.56 -1.40 95.26
N LEU A 623 -35.30 -1.79 95.15
CA LEU A 623 -34.85 -3.16 94.86
C LEU A 623 -34.30 -3.83 96.12
N TYR A 624 -34.98 -3.67 97.26
CA TYR A 624 -34.63 -4.20 98.58
C TYR A 624 -35.93 -4.54 99.35
N PRO A 625 -36.00 -5.64 100.13
CA PRO A 625 -34.94 -6.60 100.44
C PRO A 625 -34.79 -7.74 99.43
N GLN A 626 -35.79 -7.99 98.59
CA GLN A 626 -35.74 -9.02 97.56
C GLN A 626 -36.63 -8.61 96.38
N GLU A 627 -36.12 -8.75 95.16
CA GLU A 627 -36.86 -8.53 93.92
C GLU A 627 -36.48 -9.60 92.89
N THR A 628 -37.40 -9.95 91.98
CA THR A 628 -37.07 -10.76 90.80
C THR A 628 -37.13 -9.88 89.55
N LEU A 629 -36.09 -9.92 88.73
CA LEU A 629 -35.96 -9.13 87.52
C LEU A 629 -35.95 -10.05 86.29
N PHE A 630 -36.38 -9.53 85.15
CA PHE A 630 -36.38 -10.24 83.86
C PHE A 630 -35.48 -9.53 82.86
N LEU A 631 -34.68 -10.28 82.12
CA LEU A 631 -33.92 -9.79 80.97
C LEU A 631 -34.75 -9.97 79.69
N GLU A 632 -34.89 -8.89 78.95
CA GLU A 632 -35.60 -8.83 77.66
C GLU A 632 -34.63 -8.20 76.65
N ALA A 633 -34.40 -8.83 75.50
CA ALA A 633 -33.53 -8.27 74.46
C ALA A 633 -34.13 -6.94 73.95
N LYS A 634 -33.29 -6.00 73.54
CA LYS A 634 -33.76 -4.80 72.86
C LYS A 634 -34.02 -5.10 71.38
N GLU A 635 -35.28 -4.91 70.98
CA GLU A 635 -35.62 -4.42 69.63
C GLU A 635 -34.96 -3.03 69.39
#